data_AF-A0A846EV16-F1
#
_entry.id   AF-A0A846EV16-F1
#
_cell.length_a   1.000
_cell.length_b   1.000
_cell.length_c   1.000
_cell.angle_alpha   90.00
_cell.angle_beta   90.00
_cell.angle_gamma   90.00
#
_symmetry.space_group_name_H-M   'P 1'
#
loop_
_entity.id
_entity.type
_entity.pdbx_description
1 polymer ?
#
loop_
_entity_poly.entity_id
_entity_poly.type
_entity_poly.pdbx_seq_one_letter_code
_entity_poly.pdbx_strand_id
1 'polypeptide(L)'
;MSTINIYQSLSTKKSIELFDFSTEAKTEQQIVFIDSHVEDYQSLATEVLSGTKVVILDPNDDGIQQITKIIKKYPHISSIHIVSHGVPGCLSLGNSQLNINNINNDYAEELETWSVTNILLYGCNIASGNAGTEFLEKLHQLTGANIAASARPTGSAALGGDWELEVTKGEIEVGLAFSDRVEHQWEHILEPFDQQPYFYQVIAGELRIYNPLTGDYEQRGVPVVPVYNATGYNIQDNFLYGIQITDNDEGDGETAGNVIRINSDGTIEDLGFLPVTGTRKLNSGDVDDQGNLWVRTGDTQLTKINLTTGVQEQINLTGDSLQRVVDLVYRRDDVTGNEFFYGVGNNGQLYTINLQDNSITTTIVPGLPAGEEFGAAWIDREDNLYVSRNNVGEFYRVDDYLIGSPTATFVANAAPTNSNDGMSDPRQPSPFDVPFIDPDEDPETPAFTYEETFTENDTGVDIVDDNVRIQDFDGSTVDADGIPVDGGNIRSATITLTNPQTDDELFLASALPVSITPDVSGNLITLTAVDNINGATPEDFEAALKAIQFRNPSDTPDRTPREVNIQLTDTEGNLGNTAITTINVIPVNDPPSFQNLDNTITVTPDGVPVILDSDATITDIELDERNNYGGATLTLSRDGGANNDDKFSSGNTGVLGELTENDPLTPLIVNGITIGTVTNANGTLLLTFNDNATGDLVDLALQNIAYSKAAALRDEPDSVTIKYTIDDGNTEDSDPATDDPDQGSGGPLMGMGTIIVNISDNQPPVANNSTITVDEGSTDTGLGLAAPTDPDGDPLTITVTGLPTLGTVTLADGTAVTNNQVLTPAQLTTLQYDAPADYNGIDDPGDFTYSVSDGTETVTGSTDIAINNPINNPPVANSSAITVDEGSTDTGLGLAAPTDLDGDPLTITVTGLPTLGTVTLADGTAVTNNQVLTPAQLTTLQYDAPADYNGIDDPGDFTYSVSDG
;
A
#
# COMPACT_ATOMS: atom_id res chain seq x y z
N MET A 1 30.53 11.23 34.19
CA MET A 1 31.56 12.09 34.81
C MET A 1 32.61 12.47 33.74
N SER A 2 32.40 13.62 33.10
CA SER A 2 33.46 14.60 32.79
C SER A 2 32.78 15.79 32.11
N THR A 3 32.63 16.85 32.88
CA THR A 3 32.24 18.19 32.47
C THR A 3 33.45 18.87 31.81
N ILE A 4 33.27 19.47 30.64
CA ILE A 4 34.16 20.52 30.14
C ILE A 4 33.29 21.68 29.64
N ASN A 5 33.18 22.69 30.50
CA ASN A 5 32.78 24.06 30.18
C ASN A 5 33.97 24.78 29.56
N ILE A 6 33.83 25.41 28.39
CA ILE A 6 34.60 26.62 28.04
C ILE A 6 33.75 27.55 27.14
N TYR A 7 33.14 28.56 27.76
CA TYR A 7 32.86 29.84 27.11
C TYR A 7 34.08 30.76 27.30
N GLN A 8 34.60 31.33 26.21
CA GLN A 8 35.17 32.69 26.05
C GLN A 8 36.27 32.74 24.97
N SER A 9 35.96 33.30 23.79
CA SER A 9 36.63 34.52 23.30
C SER A 9 35.95 35.06 22.03
N LEU A 10 35.39 36.26 22.12
CA LEU A 10 35.07 37.12 20.97
C LEU A 10 36.37 37.62 20.31
N SER A 11 36.48 37.52 18.98
CA SER A 11 36.97 38.59 18.07
C SER A 11 37.25 38.09 16.64
N THR A 12 36.36 38.50 15.72
CA THR A 12 36.56 38.86 14.30
C THR A 12 37.23 37.88 13.31
N LYS A 13 36.40 37.12 12.59
CA LYS A 13 36.31 37.06 11.10
C LYS A 13 35.27 36.02 10.67
N LYS A 14 34.25 36.45 9.91
CA LYS A 14 33.22 35.60 9.26
C LYS A 14 33.92 34.54 8.39
N SER A 15 33.84 33.28 8.78
CA SER A 15 34.18 32.12 7.96
C SER A 15 33.13 31.04 8.23
N ILE A 16 32.48 30.60 7.15
CA ILE A 16 31.52 29.48 7.09
C ILE A 16 32.10 28.31 7.90
N GLU A 17 31.49 27.97 9.04
CA GLU A 17 31.89 26.79 9.82
C GLU A 17 31.28 25.55 9.17
N LEU A 18 32.13 24.76 8.49
CA LEU A 18 31.82 23.38 8.16
C LEU A 18 32.00 22.54 9.42
N PHE A 19 30.94 21.86 9.87
CA PHE A 19 31.07 20.77 10.82
C PHE A 19 31.24 19.46 10.05
N ASP A 20 32.40 18.83 10.18
CA ASP A 20 32.75 17.57 9.52
C ASP A 20 32.97 16.50 10.61
N PHE A 21 31.97 15.64 10.82
CA PHE A 21 32.10 14.45 11.66
C PHE A 21 32.21 13.23 10.73
N SER A 22 33.43 12.78 10.43
CA SER A 22 33.65 11.54 9.69
C SER A 22 33.62 10.33 10.62
N THR A 23 32.91 9.26 10.24
CA THR A 23 33.53 8.05 9.65
C THR A 23 32.47 7.09 9.10
N GLU A 24 32.08 7.25 7.83
CA GLU A 24 31.99 6.21 6.79
C GLU A 24 31.56 6.93 5.48
N ALA A 25 32.34 6.79 4.41
CA ALA A 25 32.14 7.55 3.17
C ALA A 25 30.96 6.97 2.36
N LYS A 26 29.73 7.30 2.76
CA LYS A 26 28.58 7.35 1.86
C LYS A 26 28.77 8.63 1.04
N THR A 27 28.94 8.53 -0.28
CA THR A 27 28.93 9.72 -1.14
C THR A 27 27.59 10.44 -0.92
N GLU A 28 27.63 11.69 -0.47
CA GLU A 28 26.44 12.54 -0.33
C GLU A 28 25.73 12.62 -1.69
N GLN A 29 24.48 12.15 -1.77
CA GLN A 29 23.66 12.18 -3.00
C GLN A 29 22.62 13.31 -2.99
N GLN A 30 22.43 13.94 -1.84
CA GLN A 30 21.35 14.90 -1.59
C GLN A 30 21.89 16.14 -0.86
N ILE A 31 21.30 17.31 -1.15
CA ILE A 31 21.51 18.55 -0.38
C ILE A 31 20.17 19.02 0.16
N VAL A 32 20.13 19.42 1.43
CA VAL A 32 19.04 20.18 2.03
C VAL A 32 19.48 21.62 2.18
N PHE A 33 18.78 22.52 1.50
CA PHE A 33 18.86 23.96 1.68
C PHE A 33 17.78 24.36 2.68
N ILE A 34 18.17 25.00 3.77
CA ILE A 34 17.24 25.53 4.76
C ILE A 34 17.40 27.04 4.78
N ASP A 35 16.30 27.74 4.53
CA ASP A 35 16.26 29.17 4.72
C ASP A 35 16.40 29.50 6.20
N SER A 36 17.30 30.42 6.55
CA SER A 36 17.54 30.76 7.95
C SER A 36 16.40 31.56 8.58
N HIS A 37 15.45 32.06 7.78
CA HIS A 37 14.23 32.64 8.29
C HIS A 37 13.23 31.58 8.74
N VAL A 38 13.42 30.28 8.46
CA VAL A 38 12.51 29.25 8.99
C VAL A 38 12.67 29.12 10.51
N GLU A 39 11.56 28.96 11.21
CA GLU A 39 11.50 28.80 12.66
C GLU A 39 12.30 27.57 13.11
N ASP A 40 13.14 27.77 14.13
CA ASP A 40 14.00 26.72 14.68
C ASP A 40 14.71 25.89 13.60
N TYR A 41 15.17 26.56 12.52
CA TYR A 41 15.87 25.90 11.42
C TYR A 41 17.10 25.11 11.91
N GLN A 42 17.65 25.46 13.07
CA GLN A 42 18.76 24.72 13.68
C GLN A 42 18.34 23.30 14.07
N SER A 43 17.15 23.10 14.64
CA SER A 43 16.62 21.77 14.91
C SER A 43 16.43 20.98 13.63
N LEU A 44 15.84 21.59 12.59
CA LEU A 44 15.73 20.97 11.26
C LEU A 44 17.10 20.57 10.71
N ALA A 45 18.08 21.48 10.76
CA ALA A 45 19.44 21.24 10.30
C ALA A 45 20.16 20.10 11.04
N THR A 46 19.90 19.93 12.35
CA THR A 46 20.51 18.86 13.16
C THR A 46 19.86 17.50 12.97
N GLU A 47 18.62 17.46 12.50
CA GLU A 47 17.82 16.24 12.37
C GLU A 47 17.65 15.79 10.91
N VAL A 48 18.48 16.32 10.00
CA VAL A 48 18.60 15.82 8.63
C VAL A 48 19.20 14.41 8.60
N LEU A 49 18.62 13.55 7.75
CA LEU A 49 19.03 12.15 7.62
C LEU A 49 20.51 11.99 7.20
N SER A 50 21.12 10.89 7.65
CA SER A 50 22.53 10.61 7.38
C SER A 50 22.81 10.35 5.89
N GLY A 51 23.79 11.09 5.34
CA GLY A 51 24.14 11.04 3.92
C GLY A 51 23.60 12.23 3.12
N THR A 52 22.92 13.16 3.77
CA THR A 52 22.41 14.41 3.19
C THR A 52 23.22 15.59 3.70
N LYS A 53 23.60 16.48 2.78
CA LYS A 53 24.38 17.68 3.11
C LYS A 53 23.46 18.83 3.47
N VAL A 54 23.69 19.48 4.60
CA VAL A 54 22.91 20.67 5.00
C VAL A 54 23.60 21.96 4.55
N VAL A 55 22.83 22.90 4.02
CA VAL A 55 23.25 24.25 3.64
C VAL A 55 22.24 25.24 4.16
N ILE A 56 22.68 26.15 5.03
CA ILE A 56 21.85 27.26 5.51
C ILE A 56 22.04 28.45 4.57
N LEU A 57 20.93 29.02 4.08
CA LEU A 57 20.94 30.21 3.24
C LEU A 57 21.20 31.45 4.11
N ASP A 58 22.05 32.39 3.66
CA ASP A 58 22.23 33.67 4.34
C ASP A 58 20.98 34.54 4.09
N PRO A 59 20.34 35.08 5.13
CA PRO A 59 19.09 35.81 5.00
C PRO A 59 19.24 37.12 4.22
N ASN A 60 20.46 37.63 4.06
CA ASN A 60 20.73 38.93 3.42
C ASN A 60 21.12 38.83 1.94
N ASP A 61 21.26 37.62 1.42
CA ASP A 61 21.69 37.35 0.05
C ASP A 61 20.54 36.66 -0.73
N ASP A 62 20.53 36.81 -2.05
CA ASP A 62 19.54 36.17 -2.93
C ASP A 62 19.65 34.64 -2.83
N GLY A 63 18.59 33.99 -2.35
CA GLY A 63 18.58 32.56 -2.08
C GLY A 63 18.70 31.69 -3.34
N ILE A 64 18.12 32.13 -4.46
CA ILE A 64 18.21 31.41 -5.75
C ILE A 64 19.66 31.40 -6.23
N GLN A 65 20.35 32.53 -6.14
CA GLN A 65 21.77 32.65 -6.49
C GLN A 65 22.66 31.81 -5.57
N GLN A 66 22.36 31.77 -4.27
CA GLN A 66 23.06 30.94 -3.29
C GLN A 66 22.94 29.46 -3.64
N ILE A 67 21.72 28.96 -3.85
CA ILE A 67 21.45 27.57 -4.24
C ILE A 67 22.17 27.23 -5.55
N THR A 68 22.02 28.07 -6.57
CA THR A 68 22.67 27.90 -7.89
C THR A 68 24.18 27.74 -7.76
N LYS A 69 24.83 28.55 -6.93
CA LYS A 69 26.28 28.50 -6.69
C LYS A 69 26.71 27.21 -6.01
N ILE A 70 25.89 26.68 -5.10
CA ILE A 70 26.16 25.43 -4.39
C ILE A 70 25.95 24.22 -5.30
N ILE A 71 24.87 24.16 -6.08
CA ILE A 71 24.63 23.07 -7.04
C ILE A 71 25.80 22.97 -8.02
N LYS A 72 26.28 24.09 -8.56
CA LYS A 72 27.47 24.14 -9.43
C LYS A 72 28.75 23.60 -8.78
N LYS A 73 28.85 23.69 -7.45
CA LYS A 73 29.99 23.17 -6.68
C LYS A 73 29.91 21.66 -6.45
N TYR A 74 28.71 21.08 -6.47
CA TYR A 74 28.45 19.66 -6.20
C TYR A 74 27.71 18.99 -7.37
N PRO A 75 28.37 18.79 -8.53
CA PRO A 75 27.74 18.27 -9.75
C PRO A 75 27.35 16.78 -9.70
N HIS A 76 27.51 16.12 -8.55
CA HIS A 76 27.16 14.71 -8.33
C HIS A 76 25.88 14.53 -7.51
N ILE A 77 25.27 15.63 -7.07
CA ILE A 77 24.01 15.61 -6.33
C ILE A 77 22.87 15.34 -7.29
N SER A 78 22.00 14.39 -6.93
CA SER A 78 20.83 14.03 -7.72
C SER A 78 19.52 14.58 -7.13
N SER A 79 19.47 14.86 -5.83
CA SER A 79 18.28 15.43 -5.18
C SER A 79 18.64 16.68 -4.40
N ILE A 80 17.77 17.69 -4.46
CA ILE A 80 17.82 18.81 -3.53
C ILE A 80 16.48 18.95 -2.81
N HIS A 81 16.57 19.34 -1.55
CA HIS A 81 15.46 19.65 -0.68
C HIS A 81 15.59 21.14 -0.35
N ILE A 82 14.51 21.90 -0.48
CA ILE A 82 14.50 23.34 -0.23
C ILE A 82 13.43 23.62 0.80
N VAL A 83 13.83 24.15 1.94
CA VAL A 83 12.97 24.39 3.10
C VAL A 83 12.90 25.88 3.34
N SER A 84 11.70 26.43 3.25
CA SER A 84 11.43 27.86 3.31
C SER A 84 9.97 28.12 3.61
N HIS A 85 9.64 29.34 4.01
CA HIS A 85 8.23 29.76 3.96
C HIS A 85 7.70 29.74 2.54
N GLY A 86 6.43 29.36 2.39
CA GLY A 86 5.74 29.25 1.12
C GLY A 86 4.34 29.85 1.16
N VAL A 87 3.87 30.25 -0.02
CA VAL A 87 2.45 30.52 -0.34
C VAL A 87 2.19 29.94 -1.74
N PRO A 88 0.92 29.79 -2.19
CA PRO A 88 0.62 29.24 -3.52
C PRO A 88 1.47 29.83 -4.65
N GLY A 89 2.32 28.99 -5.24
CA GLY A 89 3.22 29.34 -6.34
C GLY A 89 4.41 30.25 -6.00
N CYS A 90 4.82 30.33 -4.74
CA CYS A 90 5.92 31.19 -4.28
C CYS A 90 6.74 30.56 -3.13
N LEU A 91 8.07 30.72 -3.18
CA LEU A 91 9.02 30.37 -2.10
C LEU A 91 9.76 31.61 -1.62
N SER A 92 9.95 31.76 -0.31
CA SER A 92 10.79 32.81 0.29
C SER A 92 12.21 32.29 0.56
N LEU A 93 13.21 32.76 -0.20
CA LEU A 93 14.58 32.26 -0.17
C LEU A 93 15.59 33.42 -0.01
N GLY A 94 16.22 33.51 1.16
CA GLY A 94 17.11 34.58 1.57
C GLY A 94 16.35 35.90 1.64
N ASN A 95 16.82 36.90 0.89
CA ASN A 95 16.11 38.17 0.73
C ASN A 95 15.30 38.27 -0.59
N SER A 96 14.99 37.12 -1.20
CA SER A 96 14.33 37.03 -2.50
C SER A 96 13.16 36.07 -2.46
N GLN A 97 12.20 36.24 -3.37
CA GLN A 97 11.14 35.26 -3.59
C GLN A 97 11.32 34.60 -4.95
N LEU A 98 11.02 33.30 -5.06
CA LEU A 98 10.88 32.61 -6.33
C LEU A 98 9.41 32.33 -6.60
N ASN A 99 8.82 32.94 -7.63
CA ASN A 99 7.40 32.84 -7.92
C ASN A 99 7.07 32.90 -9.42
N ILE A 100 5.80 32.72 -9.77
CA ILE A 100 5.34 32.67 -11.17
C ILE A 100 5.69 33.91 -12.02
N ASN A 101 5.83 35.09 -11.39
CA ASN A 101 6.08 36.35 -12.09
C ASN A 101 7.57 36.54 -12.43
N ASN A 102 8.47 36.01 -11.59
CA ASN A 102 9.91 36.20 -11.75
C ASN A 102 10.66 34.93 -12.21
N ILE A 103 10.06 33.74 -12.09
CA ILE A 103 10.69 32.46 -12.47
C ILE A 103 11.20 32.45 -13.92
N ASN A 104 10.46 33.08 -14.84
CA ASN A 104 10.83 33.18 -16.26
C ASN A 104 11.64 34.44 -16.60
N ASN A 105 11.45 35.53 -15.85
CA ASN A 105 11.95 36.85 -16.23
C ASN A 105 13.30 37.17 -15.58
N ASP A 106 13.48 36.73 -14.33
CA ASP A 106 14.61 37.12 -13.49
C ASP A 106 15.53 35.93 -13.17
N TYR A 107 14.99 34.70 -13.08
CA TYR A 107 15.75 33.51 -12.61
C TYR A 107 15.86 32.34 -13.61
N ALA A 108 15.35 32.48 -14.84
CA ALA A 108 15.32 31.38 -15.80
C ALA A 108 16.74 30.85 -16.12
N GLU A 109 17.71 31.74 -16.32
CA GLU A 109 19.10 31.35 -16.64
C GLU A 109 19.76 30.59 -15.47
N GLU A 110 19.47 30.96 -14.23
CA GLU A 110 19.94 30.27 -13.04
C GLU A 110 19.33 28.87 -12.93
N LEU A 111 18.00 28.76 -13.03
CA LEU A 111 17.25 27.51 -12.85
C LEU A 111 17.56 26.49 -13.95
N GLU A 112 17.77 26.92 -15.20
CA GLU A 112 18.23 26.04 -16.29
C GLU A 112 19.59 25.38 -15.98
N THR A 113 20.38 25.95 -15.05
CA THR A 113 21.65 25.37 -14.62
C THR A 113 21.55 24.40 -13.44
N TRP A 114 20.36 24.19 -12.88
CA TRP A 114 20.12 23.25 -11.78
C TRP A 114 20.03 21.82 -12.33
N SER A 115 21.18 21.22 -12.66
CA SER A 115 21.26 19.86 -13.19
C SER A 115 21.09 18.78 -12.11
N VAL A 116 19.90 18.71 -11.51
CA VAL A 116 19.50 17.72 -10.50
C VAL A 116 18.36 16.85 -11.04
N THR A 117 18.15 15.67 -10.47
CA THR A 117 17.06 14.76 -10.85
C THR A 117 15.77 15.10 -10.13
N ASN A 118 15.85 15.43 -8.83
CA ASN A 118 14.69 15.68 -7.99
C ASN A 118 14.84 17.00 -7.23
N ILE A 119 13.73 17.73 -7.10
CA ILE A 119 13.59 18.93 -6.25
C ILE A 119 12.40 18.71 -5.33
N LEU A 120 12.65 18.71 -4.02
CA LEU A 120 11.62 18.60 -3.00
C LEU A 120 11.46 19.96 -2.30
N LEU A 121 10.26 20.51 -2.29
CA LEU A 121 9.97 21.86 -1.80
C LEU A 121 9.11 21.79 -0.54
N TYR A 122 9.71 22.18 0.59
CA TYR A 122 9.07 22.28 1.89
C TYR A 122 8.73 23.74 2.14
N GLY A 123 7.44 24.04 2.18
CA GLY A 123 6.90 25.36 2.47
C GLY A 123 5.39 25.33 2.30
N CYS A 124 4.68 26.05 3.16
CA CYS A 124 3.23 25.96 3.19
C CYS A 124 2.63 26.27 1.83
N ASN A 125 1.69 25.43 1.39
CA ASN A 125 0.77 25.71 0.30
C ASN A 125 1.42 25.99 -1.07
N ILE A 126 2.71 25.71 -1.30
CA ILE A 126 3.43 26.07 -2.54
C ILE A 126 2.76 25.48 -3.77
N ALA A 127 2.32 24.23 -3.70
CA ALA A 127 1.68 23.52 -4.78
C ALA A 127 0.15 23.71 -4.84
N SER A 128 -0.41 24.47 -3.91
CA SER A 128 -1.85 24.66 -3.78
C SER A 128 -2.45 25.43 -4.96
N GLY A 129 -3.62 24.98 -5.41
CA GLY A 129 -4.40 25.61 -6.47
C GLY A 129 -3.72 25.76 -7.84
N ASN A 130 -4.33 26.59 -8.69
CA ASN A 130 -3.86 26.82 -10.07
C ASN A 130 -2.48 27.49 -10.09
N ALA A 131 -2.23 28.41 -9.16
CA ALA A 131 -0.95 29.12 -9.07
C ALA A 131 0.21 28.17 -8.74
N GLY A 132 0.02 27.28 -7.75
CA GLY A 132 1.00 26.25 -7.39
C GLY A 132 1.22 25.25 -8.51
N THR A 133 0.15 24.76 -9.13
CA THR A 133 0.25 23.84 -10.28
C THR A 133 1.04 24.46 -11.45
N GLU A 134 0.75 25.71 -11.82
CA GLU A 134 1.47 26.40 -12.89
C GLU A 134 2.94 26.67 -12.52
N PHE A 135 3.19 27.01 -11.25
CA PHE A 135 4.54 27.23 -10.73
C PHE A 135 5.39 25.95 -10.79
N LEU A 136 4.88 24.82 -10.29
CA LEU A 136 5.54 23.52 -10.36
C LEU A 136 5.79 23.09 -11.81
N GLU A 137 4.81 23.26 -12.70
CA GLU A 137 4.95 22.93 -14.12
C GLU A 137 6.09 23.74 -14.77
N LYS A 138 6.18 25.04 -14.50
CA LYS A 138 7.27 25.88 -15.03
C LYS A 138 8.62 25.52 -14.41
N LEU A 139 8.68 25.27 -13.12
CA LEU A 139 9.91 24.86 -12.45
C LEU A 139 10.41 23.50 -13.00
N HIS A 140 9.51 22.55 -13.26
CA HIS A 140 9.81 21.27 -13.89
C HIS A 140 10.36 21.47 -15.30
N GLN A 141 9.74 22.35 -16.11
CA GLN A 141 10.18 22.64 -17.47
C GLN A 141 11.56 23.31 -17.53
N LEU A 142 11.85 24.26 -16.62
CA LEU A 142 13.14 24.98 -16.60
C LEU A 142 14.29 24.11 -16.10
N THR A 143 14.07 23.33 -15.04
CA THR A 143 15.12 22.52 -14.40
C THR A 143 15.28 21.14 -15.04
N GLY A 144 14.18 20.59 -15.61
CA GLY A 144 14.10 19.20 -16.06
C GLY A 144 14.05 18.17 -14.93
N ALA A 145 13.97 18.61 -13.67
CA ALA A 145 13.92 17.75 -12.50
C ALA A 145 12.49 17.31 -12.18
N ASN A 146 12.29 16.13 -11.61
CA ASN A 146 11.03 15.78 -10.98
C ASN A 146 10.84 16.64 -9.72
N ILE A 147 9.60 17.05 -9.44
CA ILE A 147 9.29 17.95 -8.33
C ILE A 147 8.29 17.28 -7.40
N ALA A 148 8.50 17.41 -6.10
CA ALA A 148 7.50 17.16 -5.07
C ALA A 148 7.40 18.41 -4.20
N ALA A 149 6.18 18.85 -3.86
CA ALA A 149 5.98 20.04 -3.05
C ALA A 149 4.69 19.93 -2.22
N SER A 150 4.68 20.62 -1.09
CA SER A 150 3.51 20.70 -0.22
C SER A 150 2.39 21.51 -0.86
N ALA A 151 1.16 20.98 -0.83
CA ALA A 151 -0.06 21.70 -1.13
C ALA A 151 -0.79 22.20 0.12
N ARG A 152 -0.33 21.80 1.31
CA ARG A 152 -0.89 22.17 2.62
C ARG A 152 0.12 22.95 3.47
N PRO A 153 -0.28 23.45 4.65
CA PRO A 153 0.68 23.93 5.62
C PRO A 153 1.74 22.85 5.93
N THR A 154 3.02 23.14 5.72
CA THR A 154 4.10 22.20 6.04
C THR A 154 4.56 22.43 7.48
N GLY A 155 4.47 21.42 8.34
CA GLY A 155 4.98 21.49 9.71
C GLY A 155 4.20 20.69 10.75
N SER A 156 3.87 21.37 11.85
CA SER A 156 3.21 20.81 13.03
C SER A 156 1.77 20.41 12.76
N ALA A 157 1.44 19.14 13.01
CA ALA A 157 0.06 18.62 12.97
C ALA A 157 -0.87 19.34 13.95
N ALA A 158 -0.35 19.83 15.08
CA ALA A 158 -1.14 20.59 16.04
C ALA A 158 -1.58 21.98 15.52
N LEU A 159 -0.94 22.45 14.44
CA LEU A 159 -1.25 23.71 13.76
C LEU A 159 -1.86 23.47 12.36
N GLY A 160 -2.35 22.26 12.11
CA GLY A 160 -2.96 21.89 10.83
C GLY A 160 -1.97 21.61 9.69
N GLY A 161 -0.67 21.49 9.98
CA GLY A 161 0.34 21.17 8.98
C GLY A 161 0.89 19.75 9.06
N ASP A 162 1.55 19.29 8.01
CA ASP A 162 2.25 18.00 8.00
C ASP A 162 3.57 18.09 7.20
N TRP A 163 4.28 16.98 7.03
CA TRP A 163 5.54 16.94 6.28
C TRP A 163 5.40 16.31 4.90
N GLU A 164 4.17 16.09 4.45
CA GLU A 164 3.88 15.43 3.19
C GLU A 164 4.10 16.38 2.02
N LEU A 165 4.48 15.81 0.87
CA LEU A 165 4.69 16.55 -0.38
C LEU A 165 3.76 15.94 -1.42
N GLU A 166 2.50 16.30 -1.33
CA GLU A 166 1.37 15.62 -1.96
C GLU A 166 1.37 15.79 -3.47
N VAL A 167 1.89 16.92 -3.95
CA VAL A 167 1.87 17.23 -5.38
C VAL A 167 3.21 16.93 -6.02
N THR A 168 3.18 15.97 -6.95
CA THR A 168 4.35 15.59 -7.73
C THR A 168 4.24 15.98 -9.21
N LYS A 169 5.39 16.26 -9.83
CA LYS A 169 5.56 16.42 -11.29
C LYS A 169 6.74 15.59 -11.75
N GLY A 170 6.46 14.65 -12.66
CA GLY A 170 7.43 13.64 -13.10
C GLY A 170 7.37 12.37 -12.24
N GLU A 171 8.29 11.43 -12.47
CA GLU A 171 8.36 10.17 -11.73
C GLU A 171 9.31 10.32 -10.53
N ILE A 172 8.74 10.48 -9.33
CA ILE A 172 9.50 10.66 -8.08
C ILE A 172 8.91 9.82 -6.95
N GLU A 173 9.80 9.11 -6.24
CA GLU A 173 9.50 8.52 -4.93
C GLU A 173 9.86 9.58 -3.87
N VAL A 174 8.88 10.00 -3.07
CA VAL A 174 9.06 11.06 -2.07
C VAL A 174 9.72 10.46 -0.83
N GLY A 175 11.01 10.77 -0.64
CA GLY A 175 11.73 10.51 0.60
C GLY A 175 12.06 11.83 1.29
N LEU A 176 11.62 11.99 2.54
CA LEU A 176 11.86 13.23 3.28
C LEU A 176 13.33 13.39 3.68
N ALA A 177 13.74 14.64 3.90
CA ALA A 177 15.10 14.98 4.32
C ALA A 177 15.35 14.77 5.81
N PHE A 178 14.29 14.60 6.60
CA PHE A 178 14.29 14.75 8.05
C PHE A 178 14.03 13.41 8.75
N SER A 179 14.30 13.36 10.05
CA SER A 179 13.99 12.19 10.86
C SER A 179 12.58 12.28 11.44
N ASP A 180 11.92 11.14 11.65
CA ASP A 180 10.59 11.07 12.27
C ASP A 180 10.51 11.86 13.58
N ARG A 181 11.62 11.95 14.33
CA ARG A 181 11.67 12.72 15.57
C ARG A 181 11.37 14.21 15.33
N VAL A 182 12.02 14.85 14.36
CA VAL A 182 11.81 16.29 14.14
C VAL A 182 10.46 16.54 13.49
N GLU A 183 10.00 15.63 12.64
CA GLU A 183 8.69 15.72 12.01
C GLU A 183 7.56 15.75 13.05
N HIS A 184 7.68 14.99 14.14
CA HIS A 184 6.69 14.97 15.23
C HIS A 184 6.91 16.03 16.32
N GLN A 185 8.08 16.66 16.40
CA GLN A 185 8.45 17.56 17.50
C GLN A 185 8.59 19.02 17.08
N TRP A 186 8.63 19.32 15.78
CA TRP A 186 8.69 20.69 15.31
C TRP A 186 7.33 21.36 15.51
N GLU A 187 7.33 22.50 16.21
CA GLU A 187 6.10 23.13 16.74
C GLU A 187 5.60 24.30 15.86
N HIS A 188 6.04 24.39 14.60
CA HIS A 188 5.78 25.54 13.72
C HIS A 188 5.20 25.10 12.36
N ILE A 189 4.80 26.08 11.55
CA ILE A 189 4.46 25.90 10.14
C ILE A 189 5.25 26.88 9.26
N LEU A 190 5.53 26.47 8.02
CA LEU A 190 6.32 27.24 7.05
C LEU A 190 5.49 28.30 6.27
N GLU A 191 4.67 29.10 6.94
CA GLU A 191 3.76 30.07 6.29
C GLU A 191 4.08 31.53 6.68
N PRO A 192 4.15 32.49 5.73
CA PRO A 192 4.14 33.93 6.04
C PRO A 192 2.70 34.42 6.28
N PHE A 193 2.49 35.69 6.65
CA PHE A 193 1.12 36.21 6.72
C PHE A 193 0.50 36.36 5.34
N ASP A 194 -0.66 35.75 5.16
CA ASP A 194 -1.48 35.97 3.99
C ASP A 194 -1.93 37.44 3.88
N GLN A 195 -2.14 37.86 2.63
CA GLN A 195 -2.69 39.14 2.26
C GLN A 195 -4.21 39.17 2.49
N GLN A 196 -4.61 39.10 3.76
CA GLN A 196 -6.00 39.11 4.20
C GLN A 196 -6.41 40.49 4.74
N PRO A 197 -7.68 40.90 4.62
CA PRO A 197 -8.18 42.20 5.08
C PRO A 197 -8.36 42.26 6.61
N TYR A 198 -7.36 41.82 7.36
CA TYR A 198 -7.42 41.71 8.81
C TYR A 198 -6.81 42.92 9.52
N PHE A 199 -7.47 43.32 10.59
CA PHE A 199 -6.87 44.12 11.64
C PHE A 199 -6.35 43.21 12.73
N TYR A 200 -5.03 43.16 12.88
CA TYR A 200 -4.39 42.42 13.95
C TYR A 200 -4.28 43.30 15.19
N GLN A 201 -4.24 42.67 16.36
CA GLN A 201 -3.94 43.35 17.61
C GLN A 201 -3.15 42.41 18.54
N VAL A 202 -2.16 42.96 19.24
CA VAL A 202 -1.47 42.20 20.29
C VAL A 202 -2.17 42.41 21.63
N ILE A 203 -2.78 41.36 22.16
CA ILE A 203 -3.54 41.41 23.41
C ILE A 203 -2.87 40.48 24.42
N ALA A 204 -2.30 41.03 25.50
CA ALA A 204 -1.60 40.25 26.53
C ALA A 204 -0.48 39.32 25.99
N GLY A 205 0.24 39.76 24.94
CA GLY A 205 1.30 38.97 24.29
C GLY A 205 0.80 37.89 23.35
N GLU A 206 -0.48 37.95 22.98
CA GLU A 206 -1.12 37.04 22.04
C GLU A 206 -1.49 37.80 20.76
N LEU A 207 -1.21 37.23 19.59
CA LEU A 207 -1.67 37.77 18.33
C LEU A 207 -3.14 37.42 18.11
N ARG A 208 -3.96 38.43 17.85
CA ARG A 208 -5.38 38.26 17.59
C ARG A 208 -5.83 39.02 16.36
N ILE A 209 -6.92 38.56 15.76
CA ILE A 209 -7.61 39.23 14.65
C ILE A 209 -8.92 39.79 15.17
N TYR A 210 -9.25 41.02 14.80
CA TYR A 210 -10.58 41.55 15.01
C TYR A 210 -11.58 40.89 14.06
N ASN A 211 -12.58 40.19 14.60
CA ASN A 211 -13.68 39.64 13.81
C ASN A 211 -14.84 40.66 13.76
N PRO A 212 -15.12 41.28 12.60
CA PRO A 212 -16.21 42.25 12.48
C PRO A 212 -17.60 41.63 12.62
N LEU A 213 -17.77 40.31 12.42
CA LEU A 213 -19.04 39.59 12.57
C LEU A 213 -19.48 39.51 14.04
N THR A 214 -18.54 39.24 14.94
CA THR A 214 -18.82 39.07 16.38
C THR A 214 -18.50 40.32 17.20
N GLY A 215 -17.57 41.15 16.72
CA GLY A 215 -16.98 42.25 17.48
C GLY A 215 -15.93 41.76 18.51
N ASP A 216 -15.56 40.49 18.48
CA ASP A 216 -14.55 39.91 19.36
C ASP A 216 -13.16 39.88 18.69
N TYR A 217 -12.14 39.56 19.49
CA TYR A 217 -10.78 39.34 19.00
C TYR A 217 -10.46 37.86 19.07
N GLU A 218 -10.33 37.25 17.90
CA GLU A 218 -10.11 35.82 17.76
C GLU A 218 -8.63 35.48 17.79
N GLN A 219 -8.33 34.36 18.45
CA GLN A 219 -6.99 33.90 18.67
C GLN A 219 -6.38 33.38 17.37
N ARG A 220 -5.15 33.84 17.05
CA ARG A 220 -4.34 33.26 15.96
C ARG A 220 -3.13 32.47 16.44
N GLY A 221 -2.66 32.74 17.66
CA GLY A 221 -1.54 32.00 18.26
C GLY A 221 -1.64 31.94 19.78
N VAL A 222 -0.77 31.15 20.41
CA VAL A 222 -0.76 31.04 21.88
C VAL A 222 -0.14 32.29 22.53
N PRO A 223 -0.54 32.66 23.76
CA PRO A 223 0.07 33.77 24.49
C PRO A 223 1.58 33.55 24.72
N VAL A 224 2.39 34.54 24.36
CA VAL A 224 3.84 34.50 24.50
C VAL A 224 4.29 35.19 25.79
N VAL A 225 5.25 34.57 26.51
CA VAL A 225 5.85 35.13 27.73
C VAL A 225 7.39 35.09 27.64
N PRO A 226 8.09 36.22 27.82
CA PRO A 226 7.57 37.58 28.01
C PRO A 226 6.74 38.07 26.81
N VAL A 227 5.76 38.94 27.07
CA VAL A 227 4.86 39.48 26.04
C VAL A 227 5.63 40.37 25.04
N TYR A 228 4.99 40.71 23.92
CA TYR A 228 5.55 41.62 22.92
C TYR A 228 4.56 42.73 22.58
N ASN A 229 5.07 43.80 21.99
CA ASN A 229 4.31 45.00 21.59
C ASN A 229 5.16 45.82 20.59
N ALA A 230 4.78 47.06 20.26
CA ALA A 230 5.49 47.90 19.29
C ALA A 230 5.62 47.20 17.93
N THR A 231 4.49 46.78 17.38
CA THR A 231 4.36 45.86 16.25
C THR A 231 4.08 46.57 14.93
N GLY A 232 4.40 45.94 13.79
CA GLY A 232 4.04 46.45 12.48
C GLY A 232 4.16 45.40 11.38
N TYR A 233 3.41 45.58 10.29
CA TYR A 233 3.40 44.67 9.15
C TYR A 233 4.48 45.07 8.13
N ASN A 234 5.40 44.17 7.84
CA ASN A 234 6.43 44.39 6.84
C ASN A 234 5.97 43.93 5.45
N ILE A 235 5.64 44.88 4.59
CA ILE A 235 5.19 44.61 3.22
C ILE A 235 6.25 43.96 2.31
N GLN A 236 7.52 43.92 2.74
CA GLN A 236 8.61 43.34 1.94
C GLN A 236 8.67 41.82 2.00
N ASP A 237 8.34 41.23 3.15
CA ASP A 237 8.42 39.80 3.41
C ASP A 237 7.10 39.18 3.91
N ASN A 238 6.06 40.02 4.11
CA ASN A 238 4.76 39.64 4.63
C ASN A 238 4.82 39.01 6.03
N PHE A 239 5.70 39.53 6.89
CA PHE A 239 5.71 39.18 8.31
C PHE A 239 5.33 40.36 9.20
N LEU A 240 4.87 40.03 10.40
CA LEU A 240 4.77 40.99 11.49
C LEU A 240 6.09 41.07 12.24
N TYR A 241 6.47 42.26 12.67
CA TYR A 241 7.66 42.48 13.50
C TYR A 241 7.28 43.26 14.74
N GLY A 242 7.97 43.03 15.85
CA GLY A 242 7.68 43.69 17.11
C GLY A 242 8.86 43.73 18.06
N ILE A 243 8.58 44.17 19.28
CA ILE A 243 9.51 44.19 20.40
C ILE A 243 9.00 43.25 21.49
N GLN A 244 9.71 42.14 21.72
CA GLN A 244 9.51 41.32 22.91
C GLN A 244 10.13 42.02 24.12
N ILE A 245 9.31 42.32 25.11
CA ILE A 245 9.75 43.03 26.32
C ILE A 245 10.45 42.09 27.29
N THR A 246 11.38 42.59 28.11
CA THR A 246 12.34 41.74 28.87
C THR A 246 11.86 41.26 30.25
N ASP A 247 10.66 41.61 30.70
CA ASP A 247 10.11 41.19 32.01
C ASP A 247 8.63 40.79 31.89
N ASN A 248 8.16 39.96 32.83
CA ASN A 248 6.91 39.19 32.74
C ASN A 248 5.66 39.88 33.34
N ASP A 249 5.76 41.14 33.77
CA ASP A 249 4.67 41.81 34.48
C ASP A 249 3.99 42.85 33.57
N GLU A 250 2.76 42.60 33.13
CA GLU A 250 1.89 43.52 32.35
C GLU A 250 1.70 44.93 32.97
N GLY A 251 2.22 45.13 34.19
CA GLY A 251 2.17 46.36 34.96
C GLY A 251 3.54 47.02 35.12
N ASP A 252 3.72 48.14 34.42
CA ASP A 252 4.41 49.36 34.88
C ASP A 252 5.89 49.57 34.46
N GLY A 253 6.52 48.67 33.69
CA GLY A 253 7.99 48.64 33.62
C GLY A 253 8.73 48.86 32.29
N GLU A 254 8.22 48.45 31.13
CA GLU A 254 9.20 47.98 30.12
C GLU A 254 9.65 49.04 29.13
N THR A 255 10.75 49.67 29.50
CA THR A 255 11.52 50.54 28.62
C THR A 255 12.60 49.79 27.86
N ALA A 256 12.59 48.45 27.82
CA ALA A 256 13.59 47.65 27.12
C ALA A 256 13.04 46.32 26.58
N GLY A 257 13.43 45.98 25.36
CA GLY A 257 13.04 44.73 24.69
C GLY A 257 13.97 44.37 23.53
N ASN A 258 13.73 43.23 22.89
CA ASN A 258 14.44 42.76 21.71
C ASN A 258 13.51 42.72 20.50
N VAL A 259 14.06 42.93 19.31
CA VAL A 259 13.31 42.80 18.06
C VAL A 259 12.98 41.34 17.80
N ILE A 260 11.72 41.07 17.48
CA ILE A 260 11.21 39.76 17.11
C ILE A 260 10.50 39.82 15.76
N ARG A 261 10.46 38.70 15.06
CA ARG A 261 9.50 38.43 14.00
C ARG A 261 8.34 37.62 14.59
N ILE A 262 7.13 37.87 14.13
CA ILE A 262 5.91 37.15 14.51
C ILE A 262 5.44 36.44 13.25
N ASN A 263 5.06 35.16 13.38
CA ASN A 263 4.63 34.29 12.28
C ASN A 263 3.10 34.23 12.18
N SER A 264 2.57 33.67 11.09
CA SER A 264 1.11 33.66 10.83
C SER A 264 0.31 32.91 11.90
N ASP A 265 0.92 31.90 12.53
CA ASP A 265 0.43 31.13 13.67
C ASP A 265 0.62 31.85 15.04
N GLY A 266 1.08 33.09 15.02
CA GLY A 266 1.36 33.90 16.21
C GLY A 266 2.58 33.49 17.03
N THR A 267 3.34 32.48 16.60
CA THR A 267 4.66 32.17 17.19
C THR A 267 5.66 33.28 16.86
N ILE A 268 6.77 33.33 17.61
CA ILE A 268 7.76 34.40 17.45
C ILE A 268 9.17 33.85 17.25
N GLU A 269 9.95 34.55 16.42
CA GLU A 269 11.38 34.34 16.23
C GLU A 269 12.16 35.50 16.87
N ASP A 270 13.07 35.21 17.81
CA ASP A 270 14.05 36.19 18.28
C ASP A 270 15.15 36.36 17.24
N LEU A 271 15.19 37.53 16.59
CA LEU A 271 16.18 37.88 15.57
C LEU A 271 17.58 38.17 16.17
N GLY A 272 17.74 37.94 17.48
CA GLY A 272 18.98 38.06 18.25
C GLY A 272 19.18 39.46 18.83
N PHE A 273 19.95 39.56 19.93
CA PHE A 273 20.31 40.74 20.75
C PHE A 273 20.38 42.12 20.04
N LEU A 274 19.24 42.63 19.58
CA LEU A 274 19.02 43.99 19.10
C LEU A 274 18.21 44.73 20.18
N PRO A 275 18.81 45.01 21.36
CA PRO A 275 18.07 45.62 22.45
C PRO A 275 17.64 47.03 22.05
N VAL A 276 16.36 47.30 22.20
CA VAL A 276 15.79 48.64 22.08
C VAL A 276 15.54 49.14 23.49
N THR A 277 15.97 50.37 23.79
CA THR A 277 15.74 50.98 25.10
C THR A 277 15.11 52.36 24.97
N GLY A 278 14.05 52.62 25.73
CA GLY A 278 13.35 53.88 25.78
C GLY A 278 13.33 54.53 27.17
N THR A 279 12.60 55.63 27.24
CA THR A 279 12.19 56.34 28.46
C THR A 279 10.69 56.21 28.71
N ARG A 280 9.98 55.54 27.79
CA ARG A 280 8.56 55.18 27.83
C ARG A 280 8.41 53.69 27.53
N LYS A 281 7.22 53.14 27.82
CA LYS A 281 6.85 51.78 27.45
C LYS A 281 7.01 51.61 25.93
N LEU A 282 7.60 50.49 25.52
CA LEU A 282 7.78 50.14 24.10
C LEU A 282 6.50 49.47 23.59
N ASN A 283 5.45 50.27 23.46
CA ASN A 283 4.09 49.78 23.19
C ASN A 283 3.45 50.38 21.93
N SER A 284 4.30 50.89 21.05
CA SER A 284 3.92 51.59 19.83
C SER A 284 5.06 51.46 18.85
N GLY A 285 4.75 50.85 17.71
CA GLY A 285 5.64 50.79 16.59
C GLY A 285 4.89 50.61 15.29
N ASP A 286 5.62 50.69 14.19
CA ASP A 286 5.14 50.24 12.89
C ASP A 286 6.34 50.03 11.95
N VAL A 287 6.14 49.36 10.83
CA VAL A 287 7.18 49.10 9.83
C VAL A 287 7.00 50.04 8.63
N ASP A 288 8.07 50.70 8.22
CA ASP A 288 8.06 51.51 6.99
C ASP A 288 8.21 50.65 5.72
N ASP A 289 7.88 51.21 4.55
CA ASP A 289 7.99 50.51 3.25
C ASP A 289 9.41 50.02 2.92
N GLN A 290 10.42 50.47 3.68
CA GLN A 290 11.82 50.10 3.49
C GLN A 290 12.27 49.02 4.48
N GLY A 291 11.34 48.37 5.19
CA GLY A 291 11.64 47.28 6.10
C GLY A 291 12.34 47.76 7.37
N ASN A 292 11.97 48.94 7.88
CA ASN A 292 12.45 49.42 9.16
C ASN A 292 11.33 49.45 10.19
N LEU A 293 11.53 48.76 11.31
CA LEU A 293 10.66 48.88 12.48
C LEU A 293 10.98 50.18 13.22
N TRP A 294 9.96 51.01 13.40
CA TRP A 294 10.02 52.22 14.17
C TRP A 294 9.35 52.02 15.52
N VAL A 295 10.03 52.39 16.60
CA VAL A 295 9.52 52.20 17.96
C VAL A 295 9.49 53.52 18.70
N ARG A 296 8.35 53.84 19.33
CA ARG A 296 8.27 55.00 20.22
C ARG A 296 9.06 54.76 21.50
N THR A 297 10.18 55.45 21.63
CA THR A 297 11.12 55.28 22.76
C THR A 297 11.06 56.44 23.75
N GLY A 298 10.26 57.48 23.51
CA GLY A 298 10.05 58.56 24.46
C GLY A 298 8.97 59.54 24.02
N ASP A 299 8.67 60.53 24.86
CA ASP A 299 7.64 61.56 24.57
C ASP A 299 7.94 62.40 23.32
N THR A 300 9.20 62.42 22.88
CA THR A 300 9.68 63.15 21.69
C THR A 300 10.77 62.34 20.99
N GLN A 301 10.72 61.00 21.07
CA GLN A 301 11.78 60.12 20.56
C GLN A 301 11.21 58.89 19.89
N LEU A 302 11.71 58.58 18.68
CA LEU A 302 11.53 57.32 17.98
C LEU A 302 12.89 56.64 17.82
N THR A 303 12.91 55.31 17.72
CA THR A 303 14.08 54.54 17.29
C THR A 303 13.71 53.80 16.01
N LYS A 304 14.43 54.08 14.92
CA LYS A 304 14.35 53.37 13.63
C LYS A 304 15.29 52.18 13.66
N ILE A 305 14.81 51.01 13.26
CA ILE A 305 15.57 49.75 13.28
C ILE A 305 15.44 49.09 11.92
N ASN A 306 16.54 48.98 11.18
CA ASN A 306 16.52 48.29 9.90
C ASN A 306 16.46 46.78 10.11
N LEU A 307 15.38 46.12 9.68
CA LEU A 307 15.13 44.70 9.97
C LEU A 307 16.13 43.77 9.29
N THR A 308 16.66 44.16 8.13
CA THR A 308 17.68 43.38 7.42
C THR A 308 19.07 43.49 8.07
N THR A 309 19.50 44.71 8.44
CA THR A 309 20.89 44.97 8.88
C THR A 309 21.06 45.05 10.39
N GLY A 310 19.96 45.16 11.15
CA GLY A 310 19.94 45.42 12.59
C GLY A 310 20.45 46.82 12.99
N VAL A 311 20.70 47.72 12.04
CA VAL A 311 21.18 49.08 12.34
C VAL A 311 20.07 49.89 13.01
N GLN A 312 20.37 50.46 14.18
CA GLN A 312 19.45 51.32 14.93
C GLN A 312 19.84 52.80 14.86
N GLU A 313 18.85 53.67 14.67
CA GLU A 313 19.00 55.13 14.69
C GLU A 313 17.93 55.78 15.57
N GLN A 314 18.34 56.57 16.56
CA GLN A 314 17.42 57.32 17.40
C GLN A 314 17.10 58.68 16.78
N ILE A 315 15.81 58.94 16.56
CA ILE A 315 15.27 60.17 16.00
C ILE A 315 14.68 61.02 17.12
N ASN A 316 15.20 62.25 17.27
CA ASN A 316 14.65 63.22 18.22
C ASN A 316 13.66 64.13 17.50
N LEU A 317 12.47 64.25 18.10
CA LEU A 317 11.37 65.02 17.57
C LEU A 317 11.27 66.40 18.24
N THR A 318 10.65 67.35 17.56
CA THR A 318 10.36 68.70 18.07
C THR A 318 8.87 68.99 18.01
N GLY A 319 8.36 69.92 18.83
CA GLY A 319 6.93 70.29 18.83
C GLY A 319 6.17 69.73 20.03
N ASP A 320 4.97 69.20 19.78
CA ASP A 320 4.10 68.62 20.81
C ASP A 320 4.68 67.33 21.43
N SER A 321 4.13 66.87 22.55
CA SER A 321 4.58 65.65 23.25
C SER A 321 3.68 64.46 22.96
N LEU A 322 4.27 63.30 22.63
CA LEU A 322 3.60 62.03 22.40
C LEU A 322 3.10 61.34 23.68
N GLN A 323 3.26 61.95 24.87
CA GLN A 323 2.84 61.39 26.16
C GLN A 323 1.42 60.80 26.15
N ARG A 324 0.51 61.36 25.35
CA ARG A 324 -0.92 61.00 25.30
C ARG A 324 -1.27 59.94 24.26
N VAL A 325 -0.32 59.65 23.36
CA VAL A 325 -0.47 58.70 22.26
C VAL A 325 0.02 57.35 22.77
N VAL A 326 -0.79 56.32 22.58
CA VAL A 326 -0.44 54.96 22.98
C VAL A 326 0.14 54.20 21.80
N ASP A 327 -0.37 54.44 20.59
CA ASP A 327 0.03 53.74 19.36
C ASP A 327 0.16 54.69 18.15
N LEU A 328 0.97 54.30 17.18
CA LEU A 328 1.38 55.09 16.01
C LEU A 328 1.40 54.20 14.76
N VAL A 329 0.72 54.64 13.70
CA VAL A 329 0.77 53.98 12.40
C VAL A 329 1.63 54.78 11.42
N TYR A 330 2.44 54.09 10.62
CA TYR A 330 3.26 54.64 9.55
C TYR A 330 2.42 54.83 8.29
N ARG A 331 2.70 55.90 7.54
CA ARG A 331 2.14 56.10 6.21
C ARG A 331 3.07 56.91 5.32
N ARG A 332 3.22 56.46 4.08
CA ARG A 332 3.91 57.21 3.03
C ARG A 332 2.93 57.84 2.06
N ASP A 333 3.16 59.10 1.74
CA ASP A 333 2.43 59.78 0.68
C ASP A 333 2.93 59.35 -0.69
N ASP A 334 2.11 58.60 -1.42
CA ASP A 334 2.48 58.08 -2.75
C ASP A 334 2.78 59.17 -3.79
N VAL A 335 2.24 60.38 -3.61
CA VAL A 335 2.40 61.47 -4.57
C VAL A 335 3.70 62.24 -4.32
N THR A 336 3.98 62.55 -3.06
CA THR A 336 5.10 63.40 -2.65
C THR A 336 6.31 62.61 -2.17
N GLY A 337 6.11 61.34 -1.81
CA GLY A 337 7.10 60.48 -1.16
C GLY A 337 7.37 60.84 0.29
N ASN A 338 6.58 61.74 0.88
CA ASN A 338 6.73 62.17 2.27
C ASN A 338 6.20 61.10 3.22
N GLU A 339 6.95 60.84 4.28
CA GLU A 339 6.69 59.82 5.29
C GLU A 339 6.21 60.46 6.59
N PHE A 340 5.20 59.85 7.21
CA PHE A 340 4.54 60.34 8.40
C PHE A 340 4.24 59.20 9.38
N PHE A 341 4.09 59.56 10.65
CA PHE A 341 3.36 58.73 11.62
C PHE A 341 2.13 59.47 12.11
N TYR A 342 1.07 58.71 12.38
CA TYR A 342 -0.19 59.21 12.92
C TYR A 342 -0.57 58.45 14.17
N GLY A 343 -1.13 59.15 15.16
CA GLY A 343 -1.69 58.51 16.35
C GLY A 343 -2.67 59.43 17.05
N VAL A 344 -3.57 58.87 17.85
CA VAL A 344 -4.59 59.65 18.56
C VAL A 344 -4.30 59.67 20.05
N GLY A 345 -4.31 60.87 20.62
CA GLY A 345 -4.14 61.03 22.05
C GLY A 345 -5.45 60.88 22.82
N ASN A 346 -5.37 60.52 24.10
CA ASN A 346 -6.53 60.48 25.02
C ASN A 346 -7.27 61.82 25.21
N ASN A 347 -6.78 62.89 24.60
CA ASN A 347 -7.43 64.20 24.51
C ASN A 347 -8.29 64.36 23.24
N GLY A 348 -8.49 63.31 22.44
CA GLY A 348 -9.28 63.34 21.20
C GLY A 348 -8.63 64.15 20.08
N GLN A 349 -7.29 64.25 20.08
CA GLN A 349 -6.52 64.96 19.06
C GLN A 349 -5.67 63.99 18.26
N LEU A 350 -5.56 64.25 16.96
CA LEU A 350 -4.62 63.57 16.07
C LEU A 350 -3.24 64.19 16.23
N TYR A 351 -2.24 63.35 16.43
CA TYR A 351 -0.83 63.69 16.44
C TYR A 351 -0.24 63.23 15.11
N THR A 352 0.40 64.17 14.40
CA THR A 352 1.11 63.89 13.15
C THR A 352 2.58 64.13 13.37
N ILE A 353 3.39 63.11 13.10
CA ILE A 353 4.86 63.19 13.07
C ILE A 353 5.27 63.32 11.62
N ASN A 354 5.88 64.44 11.25
CA ASN A 354 6.47 64.63 9.93
C ASN A 354 7.93 64.17 9.97
N LEU A 355 8.30 63.13 9.21
CA LEU A 355 9.67 62.59 9.22
C LEU A 355 10.66 63.39 8.37
N GLN A 356 10.19 64.36 7.57
CA GLN A 356 11.07 65.22 6.78
C GLN A 356 11.74 66.29 7.64
N ASP A 357 11.04 66.78 8.66
CA ASP A 357 11.57 67.80 9.60
C ASP A 357 11.55 67.36 11.08
N ASN A 358 11.14 66.12 11.36
CA ASN A 358 11.04 65.54 12.69
C ASN A 358 10.18 66.38 13.65
N SER A 359 9.07 66.94 13.15
CA SER A 359 8.13 67.73 13.94
C SER A 359 6.86 66.97 14.30
N ILE A 360 6.33 67.25 15.49
CA ILE A 360 5.04 66.75 15.98
C ILE A 360 4.06 67.91 16.02
N THR A 361 2.91 67.72 15.39
CA THR A 361 1.79 68.67 15.42
C THR A 361 0.49 68.01 15.85
N THR A 362 -0.34 68.73 16.60
CA THR A 362 -1.67 68.26 17.02
C THR A 362 -2.81 68.96 16.29
N THR A 363 -3.81 68.18 15.88
CA THR A 363 -5.04 68.67 15.24
C THR A 363 -6.26 68.15 16.00
N ILE A 364 -7.26 69.02 16.23
CA ILE A 364 -8.54 68.60 16.81
C ILE A 364 -9.32 67.83 15.75
N VAL A 365 -9.84 66.65 16.11
CA VAL A 365 -10.69 65.84 15.24
C VAL A 365 -12.12 65.86 15.78
N PRO A 366 -13.04 66.60 15.15
CA PRO A 366 -14.47 66.51 15.51
C PRO A 366 -14.96 65.08 15.36
N GLY A 367 -15.66 64.56 16.38
CA GLY A 367 -16.16 63.18 16.41
C GLY A 367 -15.38 62.27 17.34
N LEU A 368 -14.10 62.55 17.59
CA LEU A 368 -13.32 61.77 18.56
C LEU A 368 -13.66 62.18 20.00
N PRO A 369 -14.05 61.22 20.86
CA PRO A 369 -14.23 61.47 22.28
C PRO A 369 -12.87 61.69 22.98
N ALA A 370 -12.89 62.43 24.08
CA ALA A 370 -11.73 62.62 24.97
C ALA A 370 -11.99 61.94 26.32
N GLY A 371 -10.91 61.50 26.98
CA GLY A 371 -10.95 60.99 28.35
C GLY A 371 -10.38 59.58 28.51
N GLU A 372 -10.49 58.73 27.49
CA GLU A 372 -9.88 57.39 27.46
C GLU A 372 -8.78 57.32 26.41
N GLU A 373 -7.86 56.37 26.59
CA GLU A 373 -6.77 56.11 25.65
C GLU A 373 -7.28 55.45 24.36
N PHE A 374 -6.69 55.85 23.24
CA PHE A 374 -6.82 55.13 21.97
C PHE A 374 -5.65 54.16 21.95
N GLY A 375 -5.97 52.89 22.17
CA GLY A 375 -5.00 51.84 22.43
C GLY A 375 -4.22 51.50 21.18
N ALA A 376 -4.94 51.24 20.08
CA ALA A 376 -4.39 50.78 18.82
C ALA A 376 -4.80 51.67 17.63
N ALA A 377 -4.01 51.62 16.56
CA ALA A 377 -4.26 52.26 15.28
C ALA A 377 -4.04 51.30 14.10
N TRP A 378 -4.74 51.53 12.99
CA TRP A 378 -4.61 50.75 11.75
C TRP A 378 -4.76 51.65 10.53
N ILE A 379 -4.25 51.20 9.40
CA ILE A 379 -4.46 51.84 8.09
C ILE A 379 -4.84 50.79 7.03
N ASP A 380 -5.71 51.16 6.10
CA ASP A 380 -6.07 50.33 4.95
C ASP A 380 -5.47 50.85 3.63
N ARG A 381 -5.71 50.11 2.55
CA ARG A 381 -5.24 50.44 1.18
C ARG A 381 -5.75 51.78 0.66
N GLU A 382 -6.87 52.25 1.18
CA GLU A 382 -7.49 53.51 0.81
C GLU A 382 -6.97 54.70 1.66
N ASP A 383 -5.91 54.48 2.45
CA ASP A 383 -5.33 55.45 3.39
C ASP A 383 -6.31 55.84 4.52
N ASN A 384 -7.34 55.05 4.86
CA ASN A 384 -8.21 55.37 5.99
C ASN A 384 -7.53 55.02 7.32
N LEU A 385 -7.56 55.95 8.28
CA LEU A 385 -6.99 55.72 9.61
C LEU A 385 -8.06 55.22 10.58
N TYR A 386 -7.88 54.04 11.14
CA TYR A 386 -8.74 53.50 12.19
C TYR A 386 -8.04 53.56 13.54
N VAL A 387 -8.79 53.86 14.59
CA VAL A 387 -8.29 53.90 15.97
C VAL A 387 -9.31 53.31 16.93
N SER A 388 -8.85 52.57 17.92
CA SER A 388 -9.73 51.93 18.90
C SER A 388 -9.51 52.48 20.30
N ARG A 389 -10.60 52.74 21.03
CA ARG A 389 -10.58 53.01 22.46
C ARG A 389 -10.71 51.70 23.22
N ASN A 390 -9.64 50.93 23.23
CA ASN A 390 -9.58 49.57 23.76
C ASN A 390 -10.34 49.36 25.09
N ASN A 391 -10.10 50.20 26.11
CA ASN A 391 -10.73 50.04 27.44
C ASN A 391 -12.26 50.14 27.44
N VAL A 392 -12.87 50.73 26.40
CA VAL A 392 -14.33 50.85 26.26
C VAL A 392 -14.87 50.06 25.07
N GLY A 393 -14.01 49.50 24.21
CA GLY A 393 -14.43 48.68 23.07
C GLY A 393 -15.07 49.49 21.94
N GLU A 394 -14.52 50.65 21.58
CA GLU A 394 -15.08 51.50 20.52
C GLU A 394 -14.06 51.71 19.39
N PHE A 395 -14.46 51.50 18.14
CA PHE A 395 -13.67 51.81 16.95
C PHE A 395 -14.13 53.11 16.28
N TYR A 396 -13.15 53.90 15.84
CA TYR A 396 -13.38 55.12 15.07
C TYR A 396 -12.53 55.14 13.81
N ARG A 397 -13.14 55.52 12.68
CA ARG A 397 -12.43 55.89 11.45
C ARG A 397 -12.19 57.39 11.45
N VAL A 398 -10.98 57.82 11.13
CA VAL A 398 -10.58 59.22 10.98
C VAL A 398 -10.39 59.52 9.50
N ASP A 399 -11.33 60.27 8.94
CA ASP A 399 -11.34 60.69 7.55
C ASP A 399 -10.56 62.01 7.35
N ASP A 400 -10.13 62.31 6.11
CA ASP A 400 -9.55 63.59 5.68
C ASP A 400 -8.31 64.09 6.47
N TYR A 401 -7.64 63.21 7.20
CA TYR A 401 -6.49 63.56 8.05
C TYR A 401 -5.24 63.98 7.27
N LEU A 402 -5.15 63.60 5.99
CA LEU A 402 -4.06 63.96 5.09
C LEU A 402 -4.14 65.41 4.58
N ILE A 403 -5.35 65.98 4.50
CA ILE A 403 -5.60 67.32 3.94
C ILE A 403 -5.87 68.40 5.01
N GLY A 404 -5.68 68.05 6.29
CA GLY A 404 -5.66 68.99 7.42
C GLY A 404 -7.03 69.43 7.94
N SER A 405 -8.10 68.69 7.63
CA SER A 405 -9.44 68.90 8.22
C SER A 405 -10.06 67.58 8.68
N PRO A 406 -9.38 66.83 9.57
CA PRO A 406 -9.83 65.49 9.95
C PRO A 406 -11.18 65.51 10.65
N THR A 407 -12.00 64.51 10.39
CA THR A 407 -13.22 64.18 11.15
C THR A 407 -13.21 62.71 11.52
N ALA A 408 -13.90 62.33 12.60
CA ALA A 408 -14.02 60.93 12.98
C ALA A 408 -15.46 60.45 13.03
N THR A 409 -15.63 59.19 12.64
CA THR A 409 -16.90 58.46 12.62
C THR A 409 -16.74 57.21 13.46
N PHE A 410 -17.72 56.89 14.31
CA PHE A 410 -17.77 55.62 15.04
C PHE A 410 -18.13 54.51 14.06
N VAL A 411 -17.39 53.39 14.04
CA VAL A 411 -17.57 52.34 13.01
C VAL A 411 -17.88 50.95 13.55
N ALA A 412 -17.52 50.64 14.80
CA ALA A 412 -17.91 49.39 15.43
C ALA A 412 -17.74 49.42 16.95
N ASN A 413 -18.47 48.52 17.64
CA ASN A 413 -18.10 48.09 18.98
C ASN A 413 -17.13 46.92 18.87
N ALA A 414 -16.25 46.79 19.85
CA ALA A 414 -15.37 45.65 20.01
C ALA A 414 -15.34 45.18 21.46
N ALA A 415 -14.87 43.96 21.72
CA ALA A 415 -14.56 43.50 23.06
C ALA A 415 -13.60 44.50 23.75
N PRO A 416 -13.87 44.95 24.99
CA PRO A 416 -12.96 45.83 25.70
C PRO A 416 -11.62 45.15 25.99
N THR A 417 -10.53 45.81 25.62
CA THR A 417 -9.15 45.37 25.84
C THR A 417 -8.36 46.44 26.61
N ASN A 418 -7.05 46.28 26.75
CA ASN A 418 -6.13 47.23 27.38
C ASN A 418 -5.31 48.01 26.32
N SER A 419 -4.33 48.81 26.74
CA SER A 419 -3.46 49.58 25.84
C SER A 419 -2.59 48.63 25.00
N ASN A 420 -3.03 48.37 23.77
CA ASN A 420 -2.49 47.34 22.85
C ASN A 420 -2.14 47.96 21.51
N ASP A 421 -1.16 47.42 20.82
CA ASP A 421 -0.71 47.91 19.53
C ASP A 421 -1.50 47.23 18.40
N GLY A 422 -1.94 48.03 17.43
CA GLY A 422 -2.70 47.61 16.27
C GLY A 422 -1.82 47.63 15.03
N MET A 423 -2.01 46.64 14.16
CA MET A 423 -1.29 46.56 12.91
C MET A 423 -2.14 45.93 11.81
N SER A 424 -1.93 46.35 10.58
CA SER A 424 -2.64 45.87 9.38
C SER A 424 -1.67 45.84 8.20
N ASP A 425 -1.96 45.02 7.19
CA ASP A 425 -1.29 45.16 5.88
C ASP A 425 -1.89 46.40 5.18
N PRO A 426 -1.12 47.49 4.98
CA PRO A 426 -1.62 48.71 4.36
C PRO A 426 -1.99 48.54 2.88
N ARG A 427 -1.78 47.35 2.29
CA ARG A 427 -2.20 47.03 0.92
C ARG A 427 -3.58 46.39 0.85
N GLN A 428 -4.17 46.04 1.99
CA GLN A 428 -5.48 45.39 2.06
C GLN A 428 -6.61 46.38 2.34
N PRO A 429 -7.81 46.15 1.78
CA PRO A 429 -8.98 46.92 2.16
C PRO A 429 -9.31 46.71 3.64
N SER A 430 -10.06 47.64 4.22
CA SER A 430 -10.46 47.55 5.62
C SER A 430 -11.46 46.40 5.84
N PRO A 431 -11.43 45.72 7.01
CA PRO A 431 -12.41 44.69 7.36
C PRO A 431 -13.85 45.21 7.43
N PHE A 432 -14.03 46.54 7.45
CA PHE A 432 -15.34 47.20 7.45
C PHE A 432 -15.83 47.58 6.04
N ASP A 433 -15.05 47.30 4.99
CA ASP A 433 -15.36 47.64 3.59
C ASP A 433 -15.28 46.42 2.67
N VAL A 434 -15.36 45.21 3.23
CA VAL A 434 -15.32 43.94 2.52
C VAL A 434 -16.30 42.93 3.12
N PRO A 435 -16.68 41.89 2.37
CA PRO A 435 -17.54 40.85 2.89
C PRO A 435 -16.76 39.87 3.74
N PHE A 436 -17.29 39.57 4.92
CA PHE A 436 -16.76 38.54 5.80
C PHE A 436 -17.66 37.31 5.81
N ILE A 437 -17.03 36.14 5.87
CA ILE A 437 -17.68 34.85 6.06
C ILE A 437 -17.05 34.11 7.23
N ASP A 438 -17.91 33.55 8.05
CA ASP A 438 -17.59 32.55 9.06
C ASP A 438 -18.42 31.29 8.77
N PRO A 439 -17.79 30.16 8.39
CA PRO A 439 -18.48 28.97 7.93
C PRO A 439 -19.23 28.21 9.04
N ASP A 440 -18.93 28.42 10.33
CA ASP A 440 -19.56 27.69 11.45
C ASP A 440 -19.93 28.52 12.69
N GLU A 441 -19.57 29.81 12.77
CA GLU A 441 -19.82 30.70 13.92
C GLU A 441 -19.49 30.07 15.30
N ASP A 442 -18.57 29.10 15.37
CA ASP A 442 -18.19 28.40 16.60
C ASP A 442 -16.98 29.11 17.25
N PRO A 443 -17.13 29.75 18.42
CA PRO A 443 -16.01 30.43 19.08
C PRO A 443 -14.94 29.47 19.63
N GLU A 444 -15.18 28.16 19.64
CA GLU A 444 -14.20 27.14 20.07
C GLU A 444 -13.33 26.62 18.91
N THR A 445 -13.67 26.90 17.65
CA THR A 445 -12.86 26.56 16.47
C THR A 445 -11.94 27.73 16.09
N PRO A 446 -10.85 27.47 15.32
CA PRO A 446 -10.04 28.55 14.78
C PRO A 446 -10.87 29.52 13.91
N ALA A 447 -10.53 30.80 14.01
CA ALA A 447 -11.21 31.88 13.28
C ALA A 447 -11.38 31.59 11.78
N PHE A 448 -12.63 31.66 11.31
CA PHE A 448 -13.06 31.48 9.92
C PHE A 448 -12.76 30.09 9.34
N THR A 449 -12.81 29.05 10.18
CA THR A 449 -12.62 27.66 9.76
C THR A 449 -13.84 26.81 10.08
N TYR A 450 -14.02 25.72 9.35
CA TYR A 450 -15.03 24.70 9.62
C TYR A 450 -14.43 23.32 9.39
N GLU A 451 -14.76 22.35 10.22
CA GLU A 451 -14.32 20.97 10.04
C GLU A 451 -15.52 20.05 9.87
N GLU A 452 -15.43 19.13 8.90
CA GLU A 452 -16.44 18.11 8.65
C GLU A 452 -15.77 16.77 8.30
N THR A 453 -16.52 15.67 8.35
CA THR A 453 -16.02 14.34 8.04
C THR A 453 -16.87 13.66 6.96
N PHE A 454 -16.27 13.35 5.81
CA PHE A 454 -16.86 12.50 4.79
C PHE A 454 -16.49 11.04 5.07
N THR A 455 -17.50 10.19 5.29
CA THR A 455 -17.29 8.74 5.32
C THR A 455 -17.62 8.16 3.94
N GLU A 456 -16.81 7.23 3.46
CA GLU A 456 -17.07 6.52 2.22
C GLU A 456 -18.50 5.95 2.19
N ASN A 457 -19.08 5.88 0.99
CA ASN A 457 -20.48 5.50 0.74
C ASN A 457 -21.52 6.52 1.21
N ASP A 458 -21.13 7.63 1.84
CA ASP A 458 -22.03 8.75 2.10
C ASP A 458 -22.42 9.49 0.81
N THR A 459 -23.60 10.13 0.84
CA THR A 459 -24.12 10.88 -0.32
C THR A 459 -23.41 12.20 -0.58
N GLY A 460 -22.64 12.68 0.40
CA GLY A 460 -21.93 13.95 0.45
C GLY A 460 -22.12 14.67 1.78
N VAL A 461 -21.19 15.56 2.09
CA VAL A 461 -21.16 16.38 3.32
C VAL A 461 -21.14 17.87 2.98
N ASP A 462 -21.69 18.69 3.86
CA ASP A 462 -21.78 20.13 3.66
C ASP A 462 -20.40 20.78 3.80
N ILE A 463 -20.19 21.88 3.07
CA ILE A 463 -18.93 22.64 3.12
C ILE A 463 -18.99 23.82 4.09
N VAL A 464 -20.13 24.05 4.73
CA VAL A 464 -20.40 25.09 5.73
C VAL A 464 -21.47 24.56 6.68
N ASP A 465 -21.48 25.01 7.94
CA ASP A 465 -22.51 24.62 8.91
C ASP A 465 -23.87 25.29 8.60
N ASP A 466 -24.92 24.77 9.23
CA ASP A 466 -26.26 25.34 9.23
C ASP A 466 -26.32 26.79 9.76
N ASN A 467 -25.34 27.23 10.55
CA ASN A 467 -25.24 28.58 11.10
C ASN A 467 -24.23 29.51 10.39
N VAL A 468 -23.65 29.12 9.24
CA VAL A 468 -22.75 30.00 8.45
C VAL A 468 -23.29 31.42 8.37
N ARG A 469 -22.38 32.37 8.58
CA ARG A 469 -22.71 33.78 8.67
C ARG A 469 -21.88 34.58 7.69
N ILE A 470 -22.58 35.37 6.87
CA ILE A 470 -21.98 36.31 5.95
C ILE A 470 -22.44 37.72 6.29
N GLN A 471 -21.52 38.67 6.28
CA GLN A 471 -21.87 40.07 6.37
C GLN A 471 -20.91 40.90 5.54
N ASP A 472 -21.48 41.76 4.69
CA ASP A 472 -20.73 42.81 4.03
C ASP A 472 -20.88 44.10 4.80
N PHE A 473 -19.77 44.71 5.23
CA PHE A 473 -19.82 45.85 6.15
C PHE A 473 -19.93 47.20 5.42
N ASP A 474 -19.92 47.20 4.10
CA ASP A 474 -20.08 48.35 3.20
C ASP A 474 -21.57 48.81 3.05
N GLY A 475 -22.21 49.14 4.16
CA GLY A 475 -23.65 49.44 4.19
C GLY A 475 -24.08 50.84 3.71
N SER A 476 -25.15 50.90 2.91
CA SER A 476 -25.82 52.15 2.47
C SER A 476 -26.69 52.83 3.54
N THR A 477 -27.02 52.11 4.63
CA THR A 477 -27.76 52.61 5.78
C THR A 477 -27.05 52.28 7.09
N VAL A 478 -26.72 53.34 7.81
CA VAL A 478 -26.16 53.29 9.16
C VAL A 478 -27.22 53.57 10.21
N ASP A 479 -27.05 53.08 11.44
CA ASP A 479 -27.89 53.53 12.56
C ASP A 479 -27.62 54.99 12.95
N ALA A 480 -28.23 55.42 14.05
CA ALA A 480 -28.07 56.79 14.55
C ALA A 480 -26.62 57.14 14.95
N ASP A 481 -25.78 56.12 15.15
CA ASP A 481 -24.40 56.23 15.60
C ASP A 481 -23.38 56.02 14.46
N GLY A 482 -23.85 55.74 13.23
CA GLY A 482 -22.99 55.58 12.06
C GLY A 482 -22.56 54.12 11.80
N ILE A 483 -23.11 53.17 12.54
CA ILE A 483 -22.80 51.75 12.40
C ILE A 483 -23.63 51.14 11.26
N PRO A 484 -23.02 50.41 10.31
CA PRO A 484 -23.75 49.64 9.32
C PRO A 484 -24.76 48.71 10.00
N VAL A 485 -26.06 48.86 9.68
CA VAL A 485 -27.14 48.02 10.26
C VAL A 485 -27.81 47.09 9.27
N ASP A 486 -27.54 47.31 7.99
CA ASP A 486 -27.91 46.45 6.87
C ASP A 486 -26.64 46.39 6.04
N GLY A 487 -26.06 45.21 5.89
CA GLY A 487 -24.81 45.04 5.16
C GLY A 487 -24.96 45.39 3.68
N GLY A 488 -23.85 45.47 2.95
CA GLY A 488 -23.93 45.51 1.49
C GLY A 488 -24.25 44.15 0.88
N ASN A 489 -24.28 44.15 -0.45
CA ASN A 489 -24.65 42.98 -1.22
C ASN A 489 -23.39 42.33 -1.83
N ILE A 490 -23.40 41.01 -1.85
CA ILE A 490 -22.33 40.21 -2.40
C ILE A 490 -22.51 40.09 -3.92
N ARG A 491 -21.43 40.25 -4.69
CA ARG A 491 -21.44 40.03 -6.14
C ARG A 491 -21.16 38.59 -6.49
N SER A 492 -20.19 37.97 -5.84
CA SER A 492 -19.78 36.60 -6.15
C SER A 492 -19.12 35.89 -4.96
N ALA A 493 -19.14 34.56 -4.99
CA ALA A 493 -18.36 33.69 -4.12
C ALA A 493 -17.56 32.72 -4.97
N THR A 494 -16.30 32.49 -4.62
CA THR A 494 -15.45 31.47 -5.22
C THR A 494 -15.21 30.38 -4.19
N ILE A 495 -15.61 29.16 -4.52
CA ILE A 495 -15.48 27.98 -3.69
C ILE A 495 -14.54 27.03 -4.41
N THR A 496 -13.39 26.73 -3.82
CA THR A 496 -12.34 25.94 -4.46
C THR A 496 -11.90 24.83 -3.54
N LEU A 497 -12.02 23.58 -3.99
CA LEU A 497 -11.25 22.49 -3.39
C LEU A 497 -9.79 22.66 -3.82
N THR A 498 -8.91 22.98 -2.88
CA THR A 498 -7.54 23.41 -3.16
C THR A 498 -6.57 22.25 -3.36
N ASN A 499 -6.89 21.08 -2.78
CA ASN A 499 -6.10 19.85 -2.82
C ASN A 499 -6.93 18.62 -3.29
N PRO A 500 -7.58 18.68 -4.47
CA PRO A 500 -8.44 17.58 -4.92
C PRO A 500 -7.63 16.30 -5.19
N GLN A 501 -8.15 15.18 -4.72
CA GLN A 501 -7.71 13.83 -5.06
C GLN A 501 -8.59 13.22 -6.16
N THR A 502 -8.25 11.98 -6.55
CA THR A 502 -9.00 11.23 -7.54
C THR A 502 -10.46 11.08 -7.14
N ASP A 503 -11.35 11.31 -8.11
CA ASP A 503 -12.81 11.21 -8.00
C ASP A 503 -13.51 12.19 -7.04
N ASP A 504 -12.76 13.07 -6.35
CA ASP A 504 -13.36 14.14 -5.56
C ASP A 504 -14.29 15.03 -6.38
N GLU A 505 -15.43 15.37 -5.78
CA GLU A 505 -16.43 16.21 -6.40
C GLU A 505 -16.99 17.24 -5.41
N LEU A 506 -16.85 18.53 -5.77
CA LEU A 506 -17.73 19.58 -5.25
C LEU A 506 -18.95 19.72 -6.17
N PHE A 507 -20.15 19.60 -5.60
CA PHE A 507 -21.38 19.64 -6.38
C PHE A 507 -22.52 20.39 -5.68
N LEU A 508 -23.52 20.77 -6.48
CA LEU A 508 -24.75 21.38 -5.98
C LEU A 508 -25.75 20.28 -5.59
N ALA A 509 -25.93 20.05 -4.29
CA ALA A 509 -26.85 19.06 -3.74
C ALA A 509 -28.32 19.53 -3.77
N SER A 510 -28.55 20.85 -3.79
CA SER A 510 -29.91 21.42 -3.82
C SER A 510 -30.04 22.64 -4.75
N ALA A 511 -31.27 23.15 -4.88
CA ALA A 511 -31.55 24.26 -5.78
C ALA A 511 -31.11 25.60 -5.14
N LEU A 512 -30.39 26.41 -5.92
CA LEU A 512 -29.93 27.72 -5.49
C LEU A 512 -31.07 28.76 -5.44
N PRO A 513 -30.91 29.83 -4.62
CA PRO A 513 -31.76 31.01 -4.69
C PRO A 513 -31.82 31.61 -6.10
N VAL A 514 -32.97 32.16 -6.49
CA VAL A 514 -33.20 32.69 -7.85
C VAL A 514 -32.34 33.90 -8.21
N SER A 515 -31.73 34.54 -7.21
CA SER A 515 -30.80 35.66 -7.30
C SER A 515 -29.36 35.21 -7.55
N ILE A 516 -29.05 33.92 -7.48
CA ILE A 516 -27.69 33.36 -7.64
C ILE A 516 -27.64 32.43 -8.86
N THR A 517 -26.55 32.53 -9.61
CA THR A 517 -26.23 31.62 -10.72
C THR A 517 -24.88 30.97 -10.48
N PRO A 518 -24.76 29.64 -10.61
CA PRO A 518 -23.50 28.94 -10.47
C PRO A 518 -22.79 28.80 -11.80
N ASP A 519 -21.46 28.80 -11.76
CA ASP A 519 -20.58 28.24 -12.77
C ASP A 519 -19.73 27.16 -12.11
N VAL A 520 -19.83 25.92 -12.61
CA VAL A 520 -19.16 24.75 -12.03
C VAL A 520 -18.13 24.26 -13.02
N SER A 521 -16.86 24.28 -12.62
CA SER A 521 -15.72 23.87 -13.45
C SER A 521 -14.81 22.92 -12.68
N GLY A 522 -15.15 21.62 -12.71
CA GLY A 522 -14.48 20.64 -11.85
C GLY A 522 -14.70 20.98 -10.39
N ASN A 523 -13.62 21.06 -9.61
CA ASN A 523 -13.69 21.35 -8.17
C ASN A 523 -13.56 22.85 -7.85
N LEU A 524 -13.97 23.70 -8.80
CA LEU A 524 -14.15 25.13 -8.64
C LEU A 524 -15.63 25.47 -8.91
N ILE A 525 -16.31 26.04 -7.91
CA ILE A 525 -17.66 26.58 -8.04
C ILE A 525 -17.59 28.09 -7.86
N THR A 526 -18.03 28.84 -8.88
CA THR A 526 -18.23 30.28 -8.77
C THR A 526 -19.72 30.57 -8.69
N LEU A 527 -20.17 31.11 -7.57
CA LEU A 527 -21.53 31.63 -7.42
C LEU A 527 -21.52 33.11 -7.77
N THR A 528 -22.43 33.55 -8.63
CA THR A 528 -22.52 34.94 -9.09
C THR A 528 -23.95 35.44 -8.96
N ALA A 529 -24.13 36.63 -8.39
CA ALA A 529 -25.42 37.30 -8.34
C ALA A 529 -25.96 37.57 -9.75
N VAL A 530 -27.25 37.32 -9.99
CA VAL A 530 -27.89 37.57 -11.29
C VAL A 530 -27.83 39.06 -11.66
N ASP A 531 -27.92 39.94 -10.67
CA ASP A 531 -27.66 41.37 -10.82
C ASP A 531 -26.19 41.69 -10.46
N ASN A 532 -25.29 41.53 -11.42
CA ASN A 532 -23.86 41.80 -11.24
C ASN A 532 -23.49 43.24 -10.84
N ILE A 533 -24.45 44.17 -10.82
CA ILE A 533 -24.21 45.56 -10.43
C ILE A 533 -24.64 45.79 -8.98
N ASN A 534 -25.82 45.29 -8.60
CA ASN A 534 -26.35 45.50 -7.25
C ASN A 534 -26.14 44.31 -6.31
N GLY A 535 -25.57 43.20 -6.79
CA GLY A 535 -25.33 42.00 -5.99
C GLY A 535 -26.59 41.26 -5.55
N ALA A 536 -26.41 40.31 -4.63
CA ALA A 536 -27.46 39.62 -3.89
C ALA A 536 -27.17 39.72 -2.38
N THR A 537 -28.16 39.46 -1.53
CA THR A 537 -27.98 39.64 -0.08
C THR A 537 -27.06 38.54 0.49
N PRO A 538 -26.41 38.79 1.64
CA PRO A 538 -25.67 37.77 2.38
C PRO A 538 -26.48 36.48 2.60
N GLU A 539 -27.77 36.57 2.95
CA GLU A 539 -28.60 35.39 3.21
C GLU A 539 -28.84 34.53 1.96
N ASP A 540 -28.91 35.15 0.78
CA ASP A 540 -28.98 34.40 -0.48
C ASP A 540 -27.67 33.64 -0.75
N PHE A 541 -26.52 34.19 -0.37
CA PHE A 541 -25.24 33.50 -0.48
C PHE A 541 -25.06 32.41 0.59
N GLU A 542 -25.47 32.64 1.84
CA GLU A 542 -25.50 31.61 2.89
C GLU A 542 -26.36 30.42 2.45
N ALA A 543 -27.56 30.66 1.92
CA ALA A 543 -28.43 29.61 1.40
C ALA A 543 -27.84 28.90 0.18
N ALA A 544 -27.04 29.60 -0.63
CA ALA A 544 -26.35 29.02 -1.78
C ALA A 544 -25.14 28.16 -1.37
N LEU A 545 -24.38 28.57 -0.35
CA LEU A 545 -23.25 27.79 0.17
C LEU A 545 -23.71 26.50 0.84
N LYS A 546 -24.81 26.54 1.62
CA LYS A 546 -25.48 25.34 2.17
C LYS A 546 -26.02 24.37 1.12
N ALA A 547 -26.06 24.78 -0.15
CA ALA A 547 -26.46 23.90 -1.25
C ALA A 547 -25.27 23.18 -1.90
N ILE A 548 -24.04 23.51 -1.53
CA ILE A 548 -22.81 22.89 -2.02
C ILE A 548 -22.38 21.81 -1.04
N GLN A 549 -22.05 20.65 -1.57
CA GLN A 549 -21.54 19.51 -0.82
C GLN A 549 -20.27 18.96 -1.47
N PHE A 550 -19.44 18.32 -0.65
CA PHE A 550 -18.32 17.50 -1.08
C PHE A 550 -18.71 16.01 -1.03
N ARG A 551 -18.19 15.21 -1.97
CA ARG A 551 -18.17 13.75 -1.88
C ARG A 551 -16.96 13.17 -2.58
N ASN A 552 -16.64 11.92 -2.25
CA ASN A 552 -15.80 11.06 -3.06
C ASN A 552 -16.55 9.75 -3.38
N PRO A 553 -16.80 9.41 -4.66
CA PRO A 553 -17.55 8.21 -5.05
C PRO A 553 -16.68 6.95 -5.18
N SER A 554 -15.38 7.01 -4.85
CA SER A 554 -14.51 5.84 -4.79
C SER A 554 -14.90 4.94 -3.62
N ASP A 555 -14.82 3.64 -3.84
CA ASP A 555 -14.90 2.59 -2.81
C ASP A 555 -13.54 2.42 -2.08
N THR A 556 -12.52 3.20 -2.49
CA THR A 556 -11.19 3.29 -1.87
C THR A 556 -10.74 4.75 -1.87
N PRO A 557 -11.42 5.65 -1.13
CA PRO A 557 -11.11 7.06 -1.20
C PRO A 557 -9.78 7.38 -0.51
N ASP A 558 -8.99 8.26 -1.12
CA ASP A 558 -7.75 8.76 -0.52
C ASP A 558 -8.06 9.46 0.82
N ARG A 559 -7.34 9.08 1.88
CA ARG A 559 -7.58 9.49 3.28
C ARG A 559 -7.13 10.93 3.60
N THR A 560 -6.43 11.61 2.70
CA THR A 560 -5.93 12.98 2.90
C THR A 560 -7.08 13.93 3.24
N PRO A 561 -7.05 14.76 4.29
CA PRO A 561 -8.10 15.77 4.49
C PRO A 561 -8.21 16.73 3.29
N ARG A 562 -9.43 17.10 2.90
CA ARG A 562 -9.70 18.02 1.79
C ARG A 562 -9.94 19.44 2.29
N GLU A 563 -9.33 20.41 1.66
CA GLU A 563 -9.49 21.83 2.01
C GLU A 563 -10.34 22.54 0.96
N VAL A 564 -11.43 23.16 1.42
CA VAL A 564 -12.32 23.96 0.58
C VAL A 564 -12.19 25.42 0.99
N ASN A 565 -11.59 26.23 0.11
CA ASN A 565 -11.47 27.67 0.32
C ASN A 565 -12.72 28.38 -0.21
N ILE A 566 -13.30 29.23 0.64
CA ILE A 566 -14.44 30.08 0.30
C ILE A 566 -14.00 31.54 0.41
N GLN A 567 -14.12 32.27 -0.70
CA GLN A 567 -13.82 33.71 -0.73
C GLN A 567 -14.95 34.48 -1.41
N LEU A 568 -15.44 35.52 -0.73
CA LEU A 568 -16.50 36.39 -1.21
C LEU A 568 -15.93 37.63 -1.91
N THR A 569 -16.74 38.23 -2.79
CA THR A 569 -16.46 39.50 -3.44
C THR A 569 -17.68 40.38 -3.40
N ASP A 570 -17.55 41.60 -2.88
CA ASP A 570 -18.62 42.61 -2.84
C ASP A 570 -18.93 43.18 -4.24
N THR A 571 -19.90 44.10 -4.29
CA THR A 571 -20.27 44.81 -5.51
C THR A 571 -19.17 45.71 -6.08
N GLU A 572 -18.32 46.25 -5.22
CA GLU A 572 -17.20 47.15 -5.48
C GLU A 572 -16.00 46.40 -6.08
N GLY A 573 -15.95 45.09 -5.88
CA GLY A 573 -14.90 44.18 -6.31
C GLY A 573 -13.79 43.93 -5.30
N ASN A 574 -13.97 44.28 -4.03
CA ASN A 574 -13.04 43.90 -2.98
C ASN A 574 -13.25 42.44 -2.58
N LEU A 575 -12.14 41.77 -2.29
CA LEU A 575 -12.15 40.39 -1.81
C LEU A 575 -12.26 40.41 -0.28
N GLY A 576 -13.13 39.54 0.22
CA GLY A 576 -13.29 39.26 1.65
C GLY A 576 -12.17 38.42 2.23
N ASN A 577 -12.37 38.00 3.49
CA ASN A 577 -11.53 36.96 4.08
C ASN A 577 -11.64 35.64 3.29
N THR A 578 -10.60 34.83 3.37
CA THR A 578 -10.66 33.42 2.97
C THR A 578 -11.09 32.59 4.18
N ALA A 579 -12.23 31.92 4.09
CA ALA A 579 -12.61 30.87 5.02
C ALA A 579 -12.18 29.50 4.49
N ILE A 580 -11.82 28.59 5.39
CA ILE A 580 -11.30 27.26 5.05
C ILE A 580 -12.19 26.20 5.70
N THR A 581 -12.71 25.29 4.88
CA THR A 581 -13.38 24.09 5.37
C THR A 581 -12.48 22.88 5.18
N THR A 582 -12.16 22.17 6.26
CA THR A 582 -11.40 20.92 6.24
C THR A 582 -12.34 19.73 6.31
N ILE A 583 -12.25 18.82 5.34
CA ILE A 583 -13.07 17.61 5.26
C ILE A 583 -12.19 16.39 5.46
N ASN A 584 -12.31 15.75 6.61
CA ASN A 584 -11.62 14.51 6.91
C ASN A 584 -12.29 13.35 6.14
N VAL A 585 -11.50 12.50 5.48
CA VAL A 585 -12.01 11.38 4.66
C VAL A 585 -11.78 10.06 5.37
N ILE A 586 -12.86 9.32 5.66
CA ILE A 586 -12.83 8.02 6.32
C ILE A 586 -13.23 6.93 5.32
N PRO A 587 -12.31 6.06 4.86
CA PRO A 587 -12.65 4.88 4.06
C PRO A 587 -13.42 3.86 4.91
N VAL A 588 -14.19 2.98 4.26
CA VAL A 588 -15.01 1.94 4.85
C VAL A 588 -14.63 0.59 4.25
N ASN A 589 -14.62 -0.45 5.08
CA ASN A 589 -14.29 -1.80 4.63
C ASN A 589 -15.37 -2.41 3.73
N ASP A 590 -14.98 -2.87 2.55
CA ASP A 590 -15.79 -3.63 1.62
C ASP A 590 -15.70 -5.15 1.84
N PRO A 591 -16.76 -5.90 1.48
CA PRO A 591 -16.78 -7.34 1.67
C PRO A 591 -16.04 -8.08 0.55
N PRO A 592 -15.29 -9.15 0.88
CA PRO A 592 -14.70 -10.02 -0.12
C PRO A 592 -15.78 -10.78 -0.91
N SER A 593 -15.47 -11.16 -2.14
CA SER A 593 -16.37 -11.91 -3.02
C SER A 593 -15.64 -12.98 -3.83
N PHE A 594 -16.39 -13.98 -4.30
CA PHE A 594 -15.87 -15.03 -5.19
C PHE A 594 -16.29 -14.76 -6.63
N GLN A 595 -15.36 -14.92 -7.58
CA GLN A 595 -15.64 -14.96 -9.00
C GLN A 595 -15.44 -16.38 -9.53
N ASN A 596 -16.24 -16.79 -10.52
CA ASN A 596 -16.19 -18.11 -11.18
C ASN A 596 -16.23 -19.33 -10.25
N LEU A 597 -16.68 -19.21 -9.00
CA LEU A 597 -16.91 -20.36 -8.12
C LEU A 597 -18.23 -21.06 -8.50
N ASP A 598 -18.22 -21.78 -9.61
CA ASP A 598 -19.42 -22.30 -10.28
C ASP A 598 -19.34 -23.79 -10.68
N ASN A 599 -18.24 -24.46 -10.37
CA ASN A 599 -18.03 -25.84 -10.76
C ASN A 599 -19.00 -26.83 -10.07
N THR A 600 -19.18 -27.99 -10.69
CA THR A 600 -19.87 -29.15 -10.11
C THR A 600 -19.04 -30.39 -10.36
N ILE A 601 -18.57 -31.02 -9.28
CA ILE A 601 -17.70 -32.19 -9.36
C ILE A 601 -18.46 -33.47 -9.01
N THR A 602 -17.87 -34.61 -9.34
CA THR A 602 -18.35 -35.93 -8.93
C THR A 602 -17.21 -36.66 -8.24
N VAL A 603 -17.48 -37.29 -7.09
CA VAL A 603 -16.51 -38.11 -6.36
C VAL A 603 -17.08 -39.48 -6.03
N THR A 604 -16.20 -40.47 -6.01
CA THR A 604 -16.47 -41.80 -5.45
C THR A 604 -15.96 -41.87 -4.01
N PRO A 605 -16.70 -42.49 -3.07
CA PRO A 605 -16.20 -42.70 -1.71
C PRO A 605 -14.91 -43.52 -1.69
N ASP A 606 -13.94 -43.10 -0.87
CA ASP A 606 -12.56 -43.60 -0.80
C ASP A 606 -11.74 -43.50 -2.11
N GLY A 607 -12.29 -42.86 -3.15
CA GLY A 607 -11.62 -42.64 -4.42
C GLY A 607 -10.61 -41.48 -4.41
N VAL A 608 -10.02 -41.21 -5.58
CA VAL A 608 -9.04 -40.12 -5.76
C VAL A 608 -9.68 -38.74 -5.49
N PRO A 609 -9.02 -37.85 -4.71
CA PRO A 609 -9.50 -36.48 -4.53
C PRO A 609 -9.62 -35.70 -5.85
N VAL A 610 -10.69 -34.92 -5.98
CA VAL A 610 -10.99 -34.10 -7.17
C VAL A 610 -10.92 -32.62 -6.82
N ILE A 611 -10.24 -31.81 -7.64
CA ILE A 611 -10.19 -30.34 -7.47
C ILE A 611 -11.60 -29.77 -7.51
N LEU A 612 -11.96 -28.97 -6.49
CA LEU A 612 -13.30 -28.43 -6.33
C LEU A 612 -13.67 -27.44 -7.43
N ASP A 613 -12.80 -26.49 -7.72
CA ASP A 613 -12.95 -25.48 -8.75
C ASP A 613 -11.56 -24.99 -9.17
N SER A 614 -11.28 -24.90 -10.47
CA SER A 614 -9.91 -24.65 -10.98
C SER A 614 -9.70 -23.24 -11.54
N ASP A 615 -10.77 -22.46 -11.67
CA ASP A 615 -10.77 -21.10 -12.20
C ASP A 615 -11.49 -20.09 -11.31
N ALA A 616 -11.94 -20.51 -10.13
CA ALA A 616 -12.43 -19.61 -9.08
C ALA A 616 -11.34 -18.64 -8.59
N THR A 617 -11.74 -17.41 -8.30
CA THR A 617 -10.89 -16.37 -7.70
C THR A 617 -11.60 -15.68 -6.53
N ILE A 618 -10.83 -15.06 -5.65
CA ILE A 618 -11.30 -14.16 -4.58
C ILE A 618 -10.99 -12.73 -5.01
N THR A 619 -11.91 -11.81 -4.79
CA THR A 619 -11.73 -10.37 -5.06
C THR A 619 -12.24 -9.57 -3.89
N ASP A 620 -11.50 -8.55 -3.52
CA ASP A 620 -11.75 -7.65 -2.38
C ASP A 620 -10.98 -6.36 -2.65
N ILE A 621 -11.66 -5.22 -2.71
CA ILE A 621 -11.10 -4.05 -3.40
C ILE A 621 -9.87 -3.48 -2.68
N GLU A 622 -9.90 -3.46 -1.36
CA GLU A 622 -8.80 -2.99 -0.52
C GLU A 622 -7.67 -4.00 -0.48
N LEU A 623 -7.98 -5.29 -0.29
CA LEU A 623 -6.96 -6.35 -0.26
C LEU A 623 -6.27 -6.55 -1.62
N ASP A 624 -7.00 -6.33 -2.72
CA ASP A 624 -6.49 -6.37 -4.09
C ASP A 624 -5.58 -5.16 -4.39
N GLU A 625 -5.98 -3.95 -3.97
CA GLU A 625 -5.17 -2.73 -4.16
C GLU A 625 -3.81 -2.84 -3.48
N ARG A 626 -3.78 -3.33 -2.23
CA ARG A 626 -2.53 -3.60 -1.50
C ARG A 626 -1.83 -4.89 -1.93
N ASN A 627 -2.50 -5.74 -2.71
CA ASN A 627 -2.06 -7.08 -3.13
C ASN A 627 -1.59 -7.96 -1.95
N ASN A 628 -2.36 -7.98 -0.87
CA ASN A 628 -2.02 -8.70 0.36
C ASN A 628 -3.28 -9.05 1.17
N TYR A 629 -3.54 -10.35 1.32
CA TYR A 629 -4.65 -10.93 2.08
C TYR A 629 -4.24 -11.37 3.50
N GLY A 630 -3.12 -10.88 4.03
CA GLY A 630 -2.66 -11.21 5.38
C GLY A 630 -3.72 -10.90 6.44
N GLY A 631 -4.04 -11.87 7.30
CA GLY A 631 -5.13 -11.76 8.29
C GLY A 631 -6.44 -12.40 7.85
N ALA A 632 -6.76 -12.37 6.55
CA ALA A 632 -7.98 -12.97 6.01
C ALA A 632 -8.04 -14.49 6.22
N THR A 633 -9.25 -15.04 6.31
CA THR A 633 -9.47 -16.48 6.51
C THR A 633 -10.46 -17.09 5.52
N LEU A 634 -10.06 -18.18 4.87
CA LEU A 634 -10.92 -18.97 3.98
C LEU A 634 -11.36 -20.26 4.69
N THR A 635 -12.67 -20.43 4.87
CA THR A 635 -13.27 -21.62 5.48
C THR A 635 -14.10 -22.40 4.47
N LEU A 636 -13.84 -23.71 4.36
CA LEU A 636 -14.65 -24.66 3.62
C LEU A 636 -15.26 -25.68 4.58
N SER A 637 -16.57 -25.90 4.44
CA SER A 637 -17.27 -26.99 5.12
C SER A 637 -18.58 -27.31 4.41
N ARG A 638 -19.16 -28.47 4.71
CA ARG A 638 -20.48 -28.83 4.19
C ARG A 638 -21.56 -27.86 4.66
N ASP A 639 -22.48 -27.51 3.75
CA ASP A 639 -23.66 -26.71 4.07
C ASP A 639 -24.59 -27.45 5.05
N GLY A 640 -24.98 -26.78 6.13
CA GLY A 640 -25.68 -27.39 7.27
C GLY A 640 -24.78 -28.00 8.36
N GLY A 641 -23.46 -27.99 8.19
CA GLY A 641 -22.48 -28.35 9.22
C GLY A 641 -21.43 -29.36 8.76
N ALA A 642 -20.23 -29.26 9.34
CA ALA A 642 -19.09 -30.12 9.02
C ALA A 642 -19.37 -31.62 9.26
N ASN A 643 -18.80 -32.47 8.40
CA ASN A 643 -18.93 -33.93 8.47
C ASN A 643 -17.53 -34.57 8.39
N ASN A 644 -17.21 -35.45 9.34
CA ASN A 644 -15.88 -36.09 9.44
C ASN A 644 -15.48 -36.94 8.23
N ASP A 645 -16.45 -37.37 7.41
CA ASP A 645 -16.21 -38.13 6.20
C ASP A 645 -15.74 -37.22 5.05
N ASP A 646 -15.88 -35.91 5.17
CA ASP A 646 -15.46 -34.95 4.15
C ASP A 646 -13.98 -34.63 4.35
N LYS A 647 -13.18 -34.81 3.30
CA LYS A 647 -11.72 -34.65 3.35
C LYS A 647 -11.28 -33.62 2.31
N PHE A 648 -10.58 -32.60 2.79
CA PHE A 648 -9.92 -31.61 1.93
C PHE A 648 -8.43 -31.95 1.82
N SER A 649 -7.86 -31.81 0.62
CA SER A 649 -6.48 -32.16 0.31
C SER A 649 -5.93 -31.26 -0.80
N SER A 650 -4.63 -31.35 -1.08
CA SER A 650 -4.04 -30.67 -2.22
C SER A 650 -4.27 -31.46 -3.51
N GLY A 651 -4.81 -30.82 -4.54
CA GLY A 651 -4.96 -31.39 -5.88
C GLY A 651 -3.64 -31.49 -6.65
N ASN A 652 -2.65 -30.64 -6.31
CA ASN A 652 -1.31 -30.68 -6.87
C ASN A 652 -0.28 -30.23 -5.84
N THR A 653 0.45 -31.18 -5.25
CA THR A 653 1.45 -30.91 -4.20
C THR A 653 2.67 -30.10 -4.66
N GLY A 654 2.88 -29.95 -5.97
CA GLY A 654 3.87 -29.04 -6.54
C GLY A 654 3.43 -27.57 -6.55
N VAL A 655 2.12 -27.32 -6.44
CA VAL A 655 1.50 -25.99 -6.42
C VAL A 655 1.05 -25.65 -5.01
N LEU A 656 0.12 -26.42 -4.44
CA LEU A 656 -0.38 -26.26 -3.07
C LEU A 656 0.23 -27.33 -2.17
N GLY A 657 0.91 -26.95 -1.09
CA GLY A 657 1.49 -27.88 -0.12
C GLY A 657 0.45 -28.82 0.51
N GLU A 658 0.91 -29.86 1.21
CA GLU A 658 0.01 -30.80 1.87
C GLU A 658 -0.88 -30.10 2.92
N LEU A 659 -2.19 -30.35 2.86
CA LEU A 659 -3.17 -29.83 3.82
C LEU A 659 -3.34 -30.82 5.00
N THR A 660 -2.28 -31.03 5.77
CA THR A 660 -2.21 -32.08 6.81
C THR A 660 -3.31 -31.96 7.87
N GLU A 661 -3.90 -33.10 8.24
CA GLU A 661 -4.97 -33.17 9.24
C GLU A 661 -4.40 -33.07 10.68
N ASN A 662 -5.05 -32.28 11.54
CA ASN A 662 -4.82 -32.21 13.00
C ASN A 662 -3.50 -31.59 13.53
N ASP A 663 -2.81 -30.72 12.78
CA ASP A 663 -1.75 -29.85 13.32
C ASP A 663 -2.13 -28.36 13.13
N PRO A 664 -2.43 -27.61 14.21
CA PRO A 664 -3.01 -26.26 14.15
C PRO A 664 -2.06 -25.17 13.61
N LEU A 665 -0.85 -25.51 13.15
CA LEU A 665 0.13 -24.57 12.60
C LEU A 665 0.85 -25.12 11.37
N THR A 666 0.21 -26.01 10.60
CA THR A 666 0.77 -26.46 9.32
C THR A 666 0.94 -25.25 8.40
N PRO A 667 2.13 -24.98 7.85
CA PRO A 667 2.31 -23.87 6.92
C PRO A 667 1.51 -24.12 5.63
N LEU A 668 0.67 -23.16 5.25
CA LEU A 668 0.05 -23.10 3.93
C LEU A 668 1.12 -22.66 2.93
N ILE A 669 1.49 -23.54 2.01
CA ILE A 669 2.55 -23.30 1.04
C ILE A 669 1.98 -23.29 -0.37
N VAL A 670 2.24 -22.23 -1.14
CA VAL A 670 1.90 -22.14 -2.57
C VAL A 670 3.15 -21.85 -3.37
N ASN A 671 3.47 -22.69 -4.36
CA ASN A 671 4.69 -22.62 -5.17
C ASN A 671 5.99 -22.50 -4.34
N GLY A 672 6.02 -23.12 -3.15
CA GLY A 672 7.16 -23.06 -2.22
C GLY A 672 7.20 -21.81 -1.33
N ILE A 673 6.24 -20.89 -1.44
CA ILE A 673 6.10 -19.70 -0.60
C ILE A 673 5.10 -20.00 0.52
N THR A 674 5.44 -19.70 1.77
CA THR A 674 4.51 -19.84 2.91
C THR A 674 3.60 -18.62 2.98
N ILE A 675 2.32 -18.80 2.62
CA ILE A 675 1.31 -17.73 2.56
C ILE A 675 0.33 -17.76 3.73
N GLY A 676 0.50 -18.66 4.70
CA GLY A 676 -0.40 -18.75 5.84
C GLY A 676 -0.27 -20.02 6.65
N THR A 677 -1.36 -20.39 7.32
CA THR A 677 -1.51 -21.64 8.07
C THR A 677 -2.78 -22.39 7.69
N VAL A 678 -2.73 -23.71 7.82
CA VAL A 678 -3.83 -24.62 7.54
C VAL A 678 -4.31 -25.27 8.84
N THR A 679 -5.63 -25.26 9.06
CA THR A 679 -6.31 -26.14 10.02
C THR A 679 -7.31 -27.00 9.26
N ASN A 680 -7.00 -28.29 9.11
CA ASN A 680 -7.86 -29.27 8.46
C ASN A 680 -8.28 -30.33 9.49
N ALA A 681 -9.53 -30.30 9.93
CA ALA A 681 -10.02 -31.22 10.95
C ALA A 681 -11.54 -31.40 10.89
N ASN A 682 -12.01 -32.64 11.10
CA ASN A 682 -13.43 -32.96 11.30
C ASN A 682 -14.38 -32.46 10.19
N GLY A 683 -13.93 -32.43 8.93
CA GLY A 683 -14.74 -31.94 7.80
C GLY A 683 -14.78 -30.43 7.62
N THR A 684 -13.85 -29.71 8.25
CA THR A 684 -13.64 -28.28 8.04
C THR A 684 -12.20 -28.03 7.63
N LEU A 685 -12.02 -27.27 6.55
CA LEU A 685 -10.75 -26.67 6.17
C LEU A 685 -10.81 -25.18 6.50
N LEU A 686 -9.87 -24.69 7.28
CA LEU A 686 -9.65 -23.28 7.58
C LEU A 686 -8.24 -22.92 7.12
N LEU A 687 -8.14 -21.94 6.21
CA LEU A 687 -6.89 -21.31 5.81
C LEU A 687 -6.85 -19.93 6.46
N THR A 688 -5.73 -19.58 7.09
CA THR A 688 -5.47 -18.23 7.61
C THR A 688 -4.27 -17.67 6.88
N PHE A 689 -4.44 -16.57 6.19
CA PHE A 689 -3.41 -15.98 5.35
C PHE A 689 -2.46 -15.08 6.16
N ASN A 690 -1.20 -14.98 5.71
CA ASN A 690 -0.18 -14.09 6.28
C ASN A 690 0.24 -13.04 5.24
N ASP A 691 1.16 -12.14 5.61
CA ASP A 691 1.60 -11.01 4.77
C ASP A 691 2.25 -11.39 3.42
N ASN A 692 2.52 -12.68 3.15
CA ASN A 692 2.98 -13.13 1.84
C ASN A 692 1.84 -13.55 0.90
N ALA A 693 0.58 -13.52 1.35
CA ALA A 693 -0.58 -13.97 0.59
C ALA A 693 -1.05 -12.91 -0.41
N THR A 694 -0.41 -12.83 -1.56
CA THR A 694 -0.89 -12.00 -2.68
C THR A 694 -2.17 -12.57 -3.28
N GLY A 695 -2.97 -11.76 -3.98
CA GLY A 695 -4.23 -12.22 -4.63
C GLY A 695 -3.99 -13.44 -5.52
N ASP A 696 -2.97 -13.40 -6.39
CA ASP A 696 -2.57 -14.53 -7.24
C ASP A 696 -2.27 -15.83 -6.47
N LEU A 697 -1.68 -15.74 -5.27
CA LEU A 697 -1.31 -16.91 -4.46
C LEU A 697 -2.51 -17.46 -3.69
N VAL A 698 -3.42 -16.58 -3.24
CA VAL A 698 -4.70 -16.93 -2.64
C VAL A 698 -5.59 -17.65 -3.65
N ASP A 699 -5.71 -17.10 -4.86
CA ASP A 699 -6.41 -17.71 -5.98
C ASP A 699 -5.82 -19.07 -6.33
N LEU A 700 -4.50 -19.16 -6.42
CA LEU A 700 -3.85 -20.42 -6.75
C LEU A 700 -4.03 -21.47 -5.64
N ALA A 701 -4.09 -21.07 -4.37
CA ALA A 701 -4.46 -21.96 -3.27
C ALA A 701 -5.89 -22.46 -3.45
N LEU A 702 -6.86 -21.55 -3.64
CA LEU A 702 -8.28 -21.86 -3.86
C LEU A 702 -8.47 -22.86 -5.02
N GLN A 703 -7.81 -22.58 -6.16
CA GLN A 703 -7.89 -23.37 -7.39
C GLN A 703 -7.27 -24.77 -7.29
N ASN A 704 -6.55 -25.08 -6.21
CA ASN A 704 -5.90 -26.37 -6.01
C ASN A 704 -6.42 -27.14 -4.78
N ILE A 705 -7.51 -26.69 -4.15
CA ILE A 705 -8.18 -27.46 -3.10
C ILE A 705 -8.92 -28.62 -3.75
N ALA A 706 -8.54 -29.84 -3.39
CA ALA A 706 -9.22 -31.06 -3.80
C ALA A 706 -10.06 -31.63 -2.65
N TYR A 707 -11.14 -32.28 -3.03
CA TYR A 707 -12.11 -32.90 -2.14
C TYR A 707 -12.18 -34.39 -2.40
N SER A 708 -12.18 -35.18 -1.33
CA SER A 708 -12.59 -36.57 -1.34
C SER A 708 -13.53 -36.85 -0.17
N LYS A 709 -14.17 -38.01 -0.20
CA LYS A 709 -15.08 -38.44 0.84
C LYS A 709 -14.71 -39.84 1.30
N ALA A 710 -14.66 -40.08 2.61
CA ALA A 710 -14.49 -41.42 3.15
C ALA A 710 -15.75 -42.27 2.93
N ALA A 711 -15.61 -43.60 2.78
CA ALA A 711 -16.76 -44.50 2.70
C ALA A 711 -17.58 -44.50 4.00
N ALA A 712 -18.75 -43.86 3.96
CA ALA A 712 -19.69 -43.85 5.07
C ALA A 712 -20.37 -45.23 5.25
N LEU A 713 -20.71 -45.60 6.48
CA LEU A 713 -21.34 -46.88 6.80
C LEU A 713 -22.86 -46.97 6.46
N ARG A 714 -23.59 -45.89 6.09
CA ARG A 714 -25.05 -45.88 5.76
C ARG A 714 -25.53 -44.63 4.98
N ASP A 715 -26.67 -44.76 4.25
CA ASP A 715 -27.57 -43.76 3.62
C ASP A 715 -27.10 -42.27 3.61
N GLU A 716 -26.26 -41.92 2.63
CA GLU A 716 -25.87 -40.53 2.32
C GLU A 716 -26.65 -39.99 1.10
N PRO A 717 -26.81 -38.66 0.94
CA PRO A 717 -27.46 -38.08 -0.23
C PRO A 717 -26.59 -38.19 -1.49
N ASP A 718 -27.22 -38.30 -2.66
CA ASP A 718 -26.55 -38.39 -3.99
C ASP A 718 -25.69 -37.15 -4.33
N SER A 719 -25.85 -36.05 -3.59
CA SER A 719 -25.00 -34.87 -3.68
C SER A 719 -24.93 -34.10 -2.36
N VAL A 720 -23.86 -33.33 -2.22
CA VAL A 720 -23.55 -32.52 -1.04
C VAL A 720 -23.08 -31.15 -1.50
N THR A 721 -23.37 -30.11 -0.71
CA THR A 721 -22.94 -28.75 -1.00
C THR A 721 -21.78 -28.39 -0.08
N ILE A 722 -20.65 -27.98 -0.65
CA ILE A 722 -19.52 -27.41 0.10
C ILE A 722 -19.66 -25.90 0.06
N LYS A 723 -19.77 -25.29 1.25
CA LYS A 723 -19.83 -23.85 1.45
C LYS A 723 -18.42 -23.31 1.65
N TYR A 724 -18.14 -22.22 0.95
CA TYR A 724 -16.98 -21.37 1.08
C TYR A 724 -17.37 -20.12 1.85
N THR A 725 -16.51 -19.67 2.75
CA THR A 725 -16.65 -18.39 3.44
C THR A 725 -15.28 -17.77 3.54
N ILE A 726 -15.11 -16.60 2.96
CA ILE A 726 -13.92 -15.76 3.10
C ILE A 726 -14.28 -14.63 4.06
N ASP A 727 -13.45 -14.45 5.08
CA ASP A 727 -13.51 -13.34 6.04
C ASP A 727 -12.24 -12.51 5.77
N ASP A 728 -12.39 -11.22 5.53
CA ASP A 728 -11.29 -10.30 5.17
C ASP A 728 -10.30 -10.07 6.32
N GLY A 729 -10.68 -10.47 7.54
CA GLY A 729 -9.85 -10.33 8.73
C GLY A 729 -9.65 -8.89 9.18
N ASN A 730 -10.47 -7.94 8.69
CA ASN A 730 -10.37 -6.56 9.16
C ASN A 730 -10.62 -6.48 10.67
N THR A 731 -9.95 -5.57 11.35
CA THR A 731 -10.05 -5.40 12.80
C THR A 731 -10.73 -4.08 13.13
N GLU A 732 -11.77 -4.11 13.97
CA GLU A 732 -12.32 -2.89 14.57
C GLU A 732 -11.23 -2.25 15.45
N ASP A 733 -10.49 -1.27 14.92
CA ASP A 733 -9.98 -0.21 15.78
C ASP A 733 -11.01 0.93 15.80
N SER A 734 -11.00 1.68 16.88
CA SER A 734 -12.02 2.68 17.21
C SER A 734 -11.50 4.10 17.03
N ASP A 735 -10.38 4.23 16.32
CA ASP A 735 -9.69 5.47 16.07
C ASP A 735 -9.53 5.64 14.55
N PRO A 736 -10.37 6.45 13.89
CA PRO A 736 -10.28 6.66 12.44
C PRO A 736 -8.94 7.26 11.98
N ALA A 737 -8.10 7.75 12.90
CA ALA A 737 -6.73 8.20 12.65
C ALA A 737 -5.66 7.12 12.90
N THR A 738 -6.01 5.97 13.51
CA THR A 738 -5.08 4.84 13.77
C THR A 738 -5.61 3.45 13.43
N ASP A 739 -6.77 3.33 12.76
CA ASP A 739 -7.29 2.08 12.19
C ASP A 739 -6.21 1.32 11.43
N ASP A 740 -6.33 -0.02 11.32
CA ASP A 740 -5.55 -0.80 10.34
C ASP A 740 -5.69 -0.07 9.01
N PRO A 741 -4.67 0.68 8.56
CA PRO A 741 -4.90 1.79 7.64
C PRO A 741 -5.31 1.29 6.25
N ASP A 742 -5.28 -0.02 6.05
CA ASP A 742 -5.28 -0.67 4.76
C ASP A 742 -6.66 -1.17 4.29
N GLN A 743 -7.66 -1.32 5.17
CA GLN A 743 -9.02 -1.79 4.77
C GLN A 743 -10.16 -0.85 5.19
N GLY A 744 -9.86 0.27 5.84
CA GLY A 744 -10.89 1.23 6.25
C GLY A 744 -11.69 0.83 7.49
N SER A 745 -12.62 1.71 7.86
CA SER A 745 -13.39 1.60 9.10
C SER A 745 -14.41 0.45 9.05
N GLY A 746 -14.63 -0.19 10.20
CA GLY A 746 -15.57 -1.30 10.33
C GLY A 746 -14.96 -2.51 11.03
N GLY A 747 -15.72 -3.59 11.06
CA GLY A 747 -15.24 -4.90 11.50
C GLY A 747 -15.11 -5.86 10.31
N PRO A 748 -14.71 -7.11 10.56
CA PRO A 748 -14.50 -8.06 9.48
C PRO A 748 -15.79 -8.34 8.71
N LEU A 749 -15.73 -8.32 7.39
CA LEU A 749 -16.83 -8.69 6.50
C LEU A 749 -16.57 -10.05 5.85
N MET A 750 -17.64 -10.63 5.29
CA MET A 750 -17.61 -12.00 4.78
C MET A 750 -18.21 -12.14 3.38
N GLY A 751 -17.47 -12.82 2.52
CA GLY A 751 -17.93 -13.36 1.24
C GLY A 751 -18.36 -14.82 1.37
N MET A 752 -19.40 -15.22 0.64
CA MET A 752 -19.89 -16.61 0.64
C MET A 752 -20.06 -17.17 -0.77
N GLY A 753 -19.76 -18.47 -0.92
CA GLY A 753 -19.92 -19.20 -2.18
C GLY A 753 -20.20 -20.69 -1.94
N THR A 754 -20.60 -21.44 -2.97
CA THR A 754 -20.86 -22.89 -2.82
C THR A 754 -20.52 -23.70 -4.07
N ILE A 755 -20.01 -24.91 -3.87
CA ILE A 755 -19.80 -25.92 -4.91
C ILE A 755 -20.66 -27.14 -4.62
N ILE A 756 -21.25 -27.73 -5.67
CA ILE A 756 -22.00 -28.98 -5.58
C ILE A 756 -21.05 -30.15 -5.88
N VAL A 757 -21.03 -31.13 -4.98
CA VAL A 757 -20.30 -32.38 -5.12
C VAL A 757 -21.30 -33.52 -5.25
N ASN A 758 -21.38 -34.12 -6.43
CA ASN A 758 -22.14 -35.34 -6.66
C ASN A 758 -21.38 -36.54 -6.11
N ILE A 759 -22.10 -37.50 -5.53
CA ILE A 759 -21.53 -38.74 -5.01
C ILE A 759 -21.99 -39.89 -5.92
N SER A 760 -21.05 -40.61 -6.51
CA SER A 760 -21.30 -41.81 -7.31
C SER A 760 -20.79 -43.08 -6.62
N ASP A 761 -21.41 -44.21 -6.93
CA ASP A 761 -20.93 -45.52 -6.50
C ASP A 761 -19.61 -45.88 -7.22
N ASN A 762 -18.69 -46.56 -6.52
CA ASN A 762 -17.46 -47.11 -7.09
C ASN A 762 -17.76 -48.17 -8.17
N GLN A 763 -17.03 -48.15 -9.27
CA GLN A 763 -17.08 -49.12 -10.36
C GLN A 763 -15.84 -50.04 -10.30
N PRO A 764 -16.02 -51.37 -10.41
CA PRO A 764 -14.89 -52.29 -10.33
C PRO A 764 -13.83 -52.04 -11.43
N PRO A 765 -12.57 -52.36 -11.14
CA PRO A 765 -11.51 -52.31 -12.13
C PRO A 765 -11.76 -53.33 -13.25
N VAL A 766 -11.19 -53.06 -14.43
CA VAL A 766 -11.29 -53.92 -15.61
C VAL A 766 -9.96 -54.62 -15.84
N ALA A 767 -9.92 -55.94 -15.63
CA ALA A 767 -8.78 -56.81 -15.97
C ALA A 767 -8.90 -57.38 -17.39
N ASN A 768 -7.75 -57.68 -17.99
CA ASN A 768 -7.67 -58.25 -19.33
C ASN A 768 -7.45 -59.77 -19.26
N ASN A 769 -8.13 -60.49 -20.15
CA ASN A 769 -7.87 -61.91 -20.38
C ASN A 769 -7.27 -62.09 -21.77
N SER A 770 -6.35 -63.03 -21.91
CA SER A 770 -5.74 -63.39 -23.17
C SER A 770 -5.66 -64.91 -23.35
N THR A 771 -5.33 -65.33 -24.57
CA THR A 771 -5.00 -66.71 -24.89
C THR A 771 -3.78 -66.70 -25.78
N ILE A 772 -2.79 -67.53 -25.47
CA ILE A 772 -1.61 -67.72 -26.29
C ILE A 772 -1.47 -69.16 -26.74
N THR A 773 -0.80 -69.35 -27.86
CA THR A 773 -0.44 -70.66 -28.37
C THR A 773 1.01 -70.61 -28.77
N VAL A 774 1.81 -71.53 -28.23
CA VAL A 774 3.25 -71.56 -28.40
C VAL A 774 3.71 -72.91 -28.92
N ASP A 775 4.87 -72.93 -29.57
CA ASP A 775 5.52 -74.19 -29.93
C ASP A 775 6.37 -74.69 -28.74
N GLU A 776 6.57 -76.00 -28.66
CA GLU A 776 7.47 -76.61 -27.67
C GLU A 776 8.88 -75.98 -27.73
N GLY A 777 9.47 -75.75 -26.55
CA GLY A 777 10.80 -75.17 -26.41
C GLY A 777 10.92 -73.70 -26.87
N SER A 778 9.82 -73.04 -27.23
CA SER A 778 9.82 -71.60 -27.53
C SER A 778 10.12 -70.78 -26.27
N THR A 779 10.86 -69.68 -26.46
CA THR A 779 11.21 -68.75 -25.39
C THR A 779 10.66 -67.36 -25.69
N ASP A 780 10.52 -66.55 -24.64
CA ASP A 780 10.21 -65.13 -24.69
C ASP A 780 8.85 -64.78 -25.33
N THR A 781 7.88 -65.70 -25.33
CA THR A 781 6.57 -65.47 -25.95
C THR A 781 5.69 -64.58 -25.09
N GLY A 782 5.33 -63.40 -25.57
CA GLY A 782 4.50 -62.47 -24.80
C GLY A 782 3.12 -63.03 -24.44
N LEU A 783 2.67 -62.82 -23.19
CA LEU A 783 1.36 -63.29 -22.71
C LEU A 783 0.16 -62.57 -23.33
N GLY A 784 0.36 -61.48 -24.07
CA GLY A 784 -0.70 -60.78 -24.81
C GLY A 784 -1.70 -60.02 -23.94
N LEU A 785 -1.32 -59.68 -22.70
CA LEU A 785 -2.15 -58.93 -21.77
C LEU A 785 -2.09 -57.41 -22.03
N ALA A 786 -3.22 -56.73 -21.82
CA ALA A 786 -3.31 -55.26 -21.78
C ALA A 786 -3.22 -54.72 -20.33
N ALA A 787 -2.82 -53.46 -20.20
CA ALA A 787 -2.82 -52.78 -18.91
C ALA A 787 -4.27 -52.68 -18.39
N PRO A 788 -4.53 -52.99 -17.11
CA PRO A 788 -5.86 -52.82 -16.54
C PRO A 788 -6.21 -51.34 -16.41
N THR A 789 -7.51 -51.04 -16.39
CA THR A 789 -8.06 -49.69 -16.28
C THR A 789 -9.15 -49.66 -15.22
N ASP A 790 -9.37 -48.49 -14.65
CA ASP A 790 -10.47 -48.24 -13.72
C ASP A 790 -11.38 -47.15 -14.28
N PRO A 791 -12.72 -47.32 -14.28
CA PRO A 791 -13.65 -46.29 -14.75
C PRO A 791 -13.65 -45.01 -13.92
N ASP A 792 -13.38 -45.10 -12.62
CA ASP A 792 -13.33 -43.97 -11.69
C ASP A 792 -11.92 -43.34 -11.63
N GLY A 793 -10.93 -44.05 -12.19
CA GLY A 793 -9.54 -43.59 -12.27
C GLY A 793 -8.71 -43.94 -11.05
N ASP A 794 -9.20 -44.86 -10.21
CA ASP A 794 -8.54 -45.25 -8.97
C ASP A 794 -7.20 -45.97 -9.21
N PRO A 795 -6.20 -45.79 -8.32
CA PRO A 795 -4.90 -46.44 -8.44
C PRO A 795 -5.00 -47.97 -8.33
N LEU A 796 -4.42 -48.69 -9.30
CA LEU A 796 -4.55 -50.14 -9.39
C LEU A 796 -3.36 -50.91 -8.82
N THR A 797 -3.65 -51.92 -7.98
CA THR A 797 -2.69 -52.92 -7.50
C THR A 797 -2.86 -54.23 -8.25
N ILE A 798 -1.82 -54.66 -8.97
CA ILE A 798 -1.81 -55.90 -9.77
C ILE A 798 -0.99 -56.96 -9.04
N THR A 799 -1.60 -58.08 -8.67
CA THR A 799 -0.92 -59.18 -7.94
C THR A 799 -1.03 -60.48 -8.72
N VAL A 800 0.09 -61.18 -8.92
CA VAL A 800 0.10 -62.52 -9.52
C VAL A 800 -0.56 -63.50 -8.56
N THR A 801 -1.54 -64.27 -9.04
CA THR A 801 -2.32 -65.22 -8.23
C THR A 801 -2.14 -66.68 -8.65
N GLY A 802 -1.61 -66.93 -9.84
CA GLY A 802 -1.30 -68.27 -10.34
C GLY A 802 -0.28 -68.26 -11.47
N LEU A 803 0.49 -69.34 -11.55
CA LEU A 803 1.50 -69.57 -12.59
C LEU A 803 1.19 -70.89 -13.30
N PRO A 804 1.57 -71.03 -14.57
CA PRO A 804 1.43 -72.29 -15.30
C PRO A 804 2.20 -73.42 -14.63
N THR A 805 1.67 -74.64 -14.73
CA THR A 805 2.28 -75.86 -14.19
C THR A 805 3.43 -76.38 -15.04
N LEU A 806 3.46 -76.03 -16.32
CA LEU A 806 4.57 -76.32 -17.24
C LEU A 806 5.11 -75.03 -17.85
N GLY A 807 6.42 -74.97 -18.06
CA GLY A 807 7.09 -73.75 -18.54
C GLY A 807 7.29 -72.71 -17.44
N THR A 808 7.79 -71.53 -17.81
CA THR A 808 8.06 -70.44 -16.86
C THR A 808 7.58 -69.10 -17.42
N VAL A 809 6.93 -68.30 -16.56
CA VAL A 809 6.63 -66.90 -16.88
C VAL A 809 7.75 -66.02 -16.38
N THR A 810 8.25 -65.13 -17.22
CA THR A 810 9.37 -64.21 -16.94
C THR A 810 8.96 -62.76 -17.18
N LEU A 811 9.61 -61.84 -16.47
CA LEU A 811 9.65 -60.42 -16.84
C LEU A 811 10.50 -60.26 -18.11
N ALA A 812 10.35 -59.13 -18.81
CA ALA A 812 11.13 -58.81 -20.01
C ALA A 812 12.67 -58.78 -19.81
N ASP A 813 13.15 -58.78 -18.55
CA ASP A 813 14.57 -58.91 -18.21
C ASP A 813 15.04 -60.35 -17.97
N GLY A 814 14.15 -61.33 -18.17
CA GLY A 814 14.38 -62.77 -17.97
C GLY A 814 14.18 -63.25 -16.54
N THR A 815 13.80 -62.38 -15.59
CA THR A 815 13.55 -62.79 -14.20
C THR A 815 12.25 -63.58 -14.09
N ALA A 816 12.27 -64.76 -13.49
CA ALA A 816 11.08 -65.57 -13.27
C ALA A 816 10.07 -64.87 -12.33
N VAL A 817 8.81 -64.87 -12.74
CA VAL A 817 7.69 -64.33 -11.95
C VAL A 817 7.31 -65.32 -10.85
N THR A 818 6.95 -64.80 -9.67
CA THR A 818 6.53 -65.61 -8.53
C THR A 818 5.09 -65.33 -8.11
N ASN A 819 4.43 -66.29 -7.48
CA ASN A 819 3.08 -66.08 -6.97
C ASN A 819 3.07 -65.04 -5.84
N ASN A 820 2.04 -64.19 -5.78
CA ASN A 820 1.90 -63.00 -4.94
C ASN A 820 2.85 -61.84 -5.27
N GLN A 821 3.54 -61.87 -6.41
CA GLN A 821 4.33 -60.74 -6.88
C GLN A 821 3.42 -59.60 -7.33
N VAL A 822 3.70 -58.38 -6.84
CA VAL A 822 3.02 -57.15 -7.30
C VAL A 822 3.72 -56.64 -8.55
N LEU A 823 2.96 -56.33 -9.59
CA LEU A 823 3.46 -55.87 -10.89
C LEU A 823 2.96 -54.44 -11.18
N THR A 824 3.78 -53.67 -11.91
CA THR A 824 3.27 -52.45 -12.57
C THR A 824 2.48 -52.81 -13.83
N PRO A 825 1.58 -51.94 -14.32
CA PRO A 825 0.89 -52.16 -15.59
C PRO A 825 1.86 -52.40 -16.77
N ALA A 826 3.02 -51.74 -16.77
CA ALA A 826 4.06 -51.93 -17.76
C ALA A 826 4.73 -53.32 -17.66
N GLN A 827 4.96 -53.82 -16.44
CA GLN A 827 5.51 -55.16 -16.25
C GLN A 827 4.51 -56.25 -16.66
N LEU A 828 3.22 -56.09 -16.33
CA LEU A 828 2.17 -57.05 -16.71
C LEU A 828 2.05 -57.21 -18.24
N THR A 829 2.04 -56.08 -18.97
CA THR A 829 1.90 -56.07 -20.43
C THR A 829 3.12 -56.63 -21.19
N THR A 830 4.24 -56.80 -20.50
CA THR A 830 5.50 -57.27 -21.09
C THR A 830 5.94 -58.63 -20.57
N LEU A 831 5.07 -59.34 -19.83
CA LEU A 831 5.33 -60.71 -19.40
C LEU A 831 5.52 -61.66 -20.58
N GLN A 832 6.46 -62.58 -20.39
CA GLN A 832 6.86 -63.58 -21.38
C GLN A 832 6.68 -64.98 -20.80
N TYR A 833 6.46 -65.95 -21.69
CA TYR A 833 6.33 -67.36 -21.37
C TYR A 833 7.35 -68.17 -22.16
N ASP A 834 8.08 -69.01 -21.43
CA ASP A 834 9.02 -70.00 -21.94
C ASP A 834 8.39 -71.39 -21.83
N ALA A 835 8.14 -72.04 -22.97
CA ALA A 835 7.59 -73.38 -23.03
C ALA A 835 8.65 -74.43 -22.62
N PRO A 836 8.25 -75.55 -22.00
CA PRO A 836 9.15 -76.67 -21.73
C PRO A 836 9.72 -77.26 -23.03
N ALA A 837 10.93 -77.80 -22.98
CA ALA A 837 11.65 -78.32 -24.14
C ALA A 837 11.40 -79.81 -24.45
N ASP A 838 10.73 -80.53 -23.54
CA ASP A 838 10.41 -81.97 -23.65
C ASP A 838 8.92 -82.19 -23.26
N TYR A 839 7.99 -81.62 -24.03
CA TYR A 839 6.55 -81.64 -23.78
C TYR A 839 5.89 -82.87 -24.40
N ASN A 840 5.29 -83.73 -23.58
CA ASN A 840 4.66 -84.99 -24.01
C ASN A 840 3.36 -84.85 -24.85
N GLY A 841 2.96 -83.63 -25.20
CA GLY A 841 1.79 -83.37 -26.04
C GLY A 841 0.42 -83.55 -25.35
N ILE A 842 0.35 -83.97 -24.09
CA ILE A 842 -0.91 -84.33 -23.41
C ILE A 842 -1.14 -83.65 -22.07
N ASP A 843 -0.10 -83.18 -21.38
CA ASP A 843 -0.22 -82.53 -20.08
C ASP A 843 -0.71 -81.08 -20.21
N ASP A 844 -1.64 -80.67 -19.36
CA ASP A 844 -2.12 -79.28 -19.35
C ASP A 844 -1.01 -78.33 -18.84
N PRO A 845 -0.54 -77.34 -19.62
CA PRO A 845 0.47 -76.39 -19.17
C PRO A 845 -0.03 -75.46 -18.07
N GLY A 846 -1.35 -75.33 -17.89
CA GLY A 846 -1.98 -74.43 -16.93
C GLY A 846 -1.89 -72.95 -17.31
N ASP A 847 -2.60 -72.12 -16.56
CA ASP A 847 -2.77 -70.70 -16.87
C ASP A 847 -1.86 -69.80 -16.04
N PHE A 848 -1.53 -68.63 -16.58
CA PHE A 848 -1.10 -67.50 -15.78
C PHE A 848 -2.33 -66.74 -15.28
N THR A 849 -2.42 -66.44 -13.98
CA THR A 849 -3.53 -65.66 -13.40
C THR A 849 -3.04 -64.54 -12.50
N TYR A 850 -3.78 -63.43 -12.49
CA TYR A 850 -3.52 -62.26 -11.67
C TYR A 850 -4.80 -61.61 -11.17
N SER A 851 -4.72 -60.83 -10.10
CA SER A 851 -5.80 -59.97 -9.60
C SER A 851 -5.46 -58.50 -9.76
N VAL A 852 -6.49 -57.68 -9.97
CA VAL A 852 -6.42 -56.22 -10.03
C VAL A 852 -7.38 -55.66 -9.00
N SER A 853 -6.89 -54.81 -8.09
CA SER A 853 -7.71 -54.13 -7.10
C SER A 853 -7.50 -52.62 -7.19
N ASP A 854 -8.59 -51.87 -7.10
CA ASP A 854 -8.66 -50.41 -6.93
C ASP A 854 -8.58 -49.98 -5.45
N GLY A 855 -8.48 -50.95 -4.52
CA GLY A 855 -8.49 -50.74 -3.08
C GLY A 855 -9.83 -51.06 -2.41
N THR A 856 -10.93 -51.10 -3.16
CA THR A 856 -12.28 -51.40 -2.65
C THR A 856 -12.83 -52.72 -3.21
N GLU A 857 -12.72 -52.92 -4.52
CA GLU A 857 -13.11 -54.12 -5.24
C GLU A 857 -11.87 -54.83 -5.85
N THR A 858 -12.05 -56.08 -6.27
CA THR A 858 -10.97 -56.86 -6.87
C THR A 858 -11.54 -57.74 -7.98
N VAL A 859 -10.95 -57.66 -9.16
CA VAL A 859 -11.23 -58.53 -10.30
C VAL A 859 -10.01 -59.38 -10.64
N THR A 860 -10.19 -60.42 -11.45
CA THR A 860 -9.11 -61.31 -11.89
C THR A 860 -8.94 -61.31 -13.39
N GLY A 861 -7.70 -61.36 -13.87
CA GLY A 861 -7.33 -61.59 -15.25
C GLY A 861 -6.53 -62.89 -15.42
N SER A 862 -6.51 -63.45 -16.62
CA SER A 862 -5.76 -64.67 -16.92
C SER A 862 -5.23 -64.72 -18.36
N THR A 863 -4.18 -65.50 -18.55
CA THR A 863 -3.72 -65.94 -19.87
C THR A 863 -3.86 -67.45 -19.94
N ASP A 864 -4.73 -67.92 -20.82
CA ASP A 864 -4.87 -69.33 -21.20
C ASP A 864 -3.72 -69.73 -22.13
N ILE A 865 -2.99 -70.79 -21.81
CA ILE A 865 -1.76 -71.19 -22.50
C ILE A 865 -1.97 -72.55 -23.17
N ALA A 866 -1.71 -72.63 -24.47
CA ALA A 866 -1.66 -73.89 -25.21
C ALA A 866 -0.27 -74.12 -25.82
N ILE A 867 0.26 -75.34 -25.69
CA ILE A 867 1.49 -75.77 -26.38
C ILE A 867 1.11 -76.66 -27.55
N ASN A 868 1.47 -76.22 -28.76
CA ASN A 868 1.21 -76.93 -30.01
C ASN A 868 2.51 -77.48 -30.62
N ASN A 869 2.35 -78.41 -31.57
CA ASN A 869 3.43 -79.02 -32.34
C ASN A 869 4.52 -79.69 -31.46
N PRO A 870 4.16 -80.69 -30.62
CA PRO A 870 5.17 -81.45 -29.89
C PRO A 870 6.18 -82.06 -30.88
N ILE A 871 7.46 -81.89 -30.58
CA ILE A 871 8.61 -82.35 -31.35
C ILE A 871 8.92 -83.77 -30.88
N ASN A 872 8.72 -84.76 -31.76
CA ASN A 872 8.98 -86.16 -31.47
C ASN A 872 10.37 -86.40 -30.83
N ASN A 873 10.40 -87.02 -29.67
CA ASN A 873 11.58 -87.37 -28.90
C ASN A 873 12.02 -88.81 -29.19
N PRO A 874 13.31 -89.08 -29.39
CA PRO A 874 13.79 -90.41 -29.77
C PRO A 874 13.61 -91.46 -28.64
N PRO A 875 13.30 -92.73 -28.98
CA PRO A 875 13.06 -93.77 -27.99
C PRO A 875 14.35 -94.26 -27.32
N VAL A 876 14.21 -94.71 -26.08
CA VAL A 876 15.32 -95.17 -25.23
C VAL A 876 15.38 -96.70 -25.20
N ALA A 877 16.48 -97.28 -25.70
CA ALA A 877 16.75 -98.73 -25.68
C ALA A 877 17.60 -99.18 -24.48
N ASN A 878 17.54 -100.47 -24.13
CA ASN A 878 18.24 -101.06 -22.98
C ASN A 878 19.35 -102.05 -23.39
N SER A 879 20.42 -102.19 -22.61
CA SER A 879 21.48 -103.18 -22.85
C SER A 879 21.75 -104.04 -21.62
N SER A 880 22.22 -105.27 -21.85
CA SER A 880 22.51 -106.28 -20.81
C SER A 880 23.67 -107.17 -21.24
N ALA A 881 24.31 -107.84 -20.29
CA ALA A 881 25.36 -108.84 -20.51
C ALA A 881 25.14 -110.04 -19.57
N ILE A 882 25.36 -111.26 -20.08
CA ILE A 882 25.13 -112.50 -19.34
C ILE A 882 26.37 -113.41 -19.38
N THR A 883 26.50 -114.31 -18.40
CA THR A 883 27.50 -115.39 -18.39
C THR A 883 26.80 -116.68 -18.04
N VAL A 884 27.07 -117.73 -18.82
CA VAL A 884 26.38 -119.01 -18.70
C VAL A 884 27.39 -120.16 -18.73
N ASP A 885 27.04 -121.28 -18.08
CA ASP A 885 27.81 -122.51 -18.16
C ASP A 885 27.59 -123.19 -19.52
N GLU A 886 28.58 -123.92 -20.02
CA GLU A 886 28.41 -124.68 -21.27
C GLU A 886 27.24 -125.68 -21.19
N GLY A 887 26.49 -125.82 -22.28
CA GLY A 887 25.30 -126.66 -22.34
C GLY A 887 24.09 -126.17 -21.54
N SER A 888 24.12 -124.97 -20.94
CA SER A 888 22.95 -124.37 -20.29
C SER A 888 21.85 -124.07 -21.31
N THR A 889 20.59 -124.32 -20.96
CA THR A 889 19.43 -123.95 -21.77
C THR A 889 18.59 -122.89 -21.07
N ASP A 890 17.82 -122.13 -21.85
CA ASP A 890 16.77 -121.21 -21.43
C ASP A 890 17.26 -120.01 -20.57
N THR A 891 18.51 -119.58 -20.72
CA THR A 891 19.06 -118.50 -19.88
C THR A 891 18.62 -117.12 -20.38
N GLY A 892 17.86 -116.37 -19.58
CA GLY A 892 17.35 -115.05 -19.98
C GLY A 892 18.43 -114.01 -20.28
N LEU A 893 18.23 -113.20 -21.32
CA LEU A 893 19.18 -112.15 -21.73
C LEU A 893 19.17 -110.89 -20.82
N GLY A 894 18.13 -110.71 -19.99
CA GLY A 894 18.07 -109.62 -19.00
C GLY A 894 17.80 -108.22 -19.59
N LEU A 895 17.19 -108.13 -20.77
CA LEU A 895 16.82 -106.86 -21.40
C LEU A 895 15.50 -106.29 -20.83
N ALA A 896 15.41 -104.96 -20.70
CA ALA A 896 14.17 -104.24 -20.39
C ALA A 896 13.44 -103.77 -21.66
N ALA A 897 12.14 -103.50 -21.53
CA ALA A 897 11.34 -102.91 -22.61
C ALA A 897 11.81 -101.46 -22.87
N PRO A 898 11.93 -101.03 -24.14
CA PRO A 898 12.23 -99.65 -24.44
C PRO A 898 11.06 -98.72 -24.10
N THR A 899 11.36 -97.43 -23.90
CA THR A 899 10.39 -96.38 -23.53
C THR A 899 10.51 -95.18 -24.46
N ASP A 900 9.43 -94.41 -24.57
CA ASP A 900 9.28 -93.24 -25.44
C ASP A 900 8.57 -92.12 -24.67
N LEU A 901 8.98 -90.86 -24.81
CA LEU A 901 8.44 -89.75 -24.01
C LEU A 901 7.11 -89.24 -24.58
N ASP A 902 6.96 -89.24 -25.91
CA ASP A 902 5.74 -88.88 -26.64
C ASP A 902 4.68 -90.00 -26.58
N GLY A 903 5.12 -91.21 -26.26
CA GLY A 903 4.27 -92.39 -26.20
C GLY A 903 4.10 -93.07 -27.57
N ASP A 904 5.02 -92.82 -28.50
CA ASP A 904 4.97 -93.35 -29.85
C ASP A 904 5.17 -94.88 -29.88
N PRO A 905 4.48 -95.61 -30.80
CA PRO A 905 4.58 -97.07 -30.87
C PRO A 905 5.98 -97.55 -31.29
N LEU A 906 6.64 -98.30 -30.41
CA LEU A 906 8.02 -98.76 -30.64
C LEU A 906 8.13 -100.06 -31.44
N THR A 907 8.97 -100.04 -32.47
CA THR A 907 9.37 -101.20 -33.28
C THR A 907 10.76 -101.68 -32.88
N ILE A 908 10.85 -102.92 -32.40
CA ILE A 908 12.10 -103.55 -31.94
C ILE A 908 12.54 -104.58 -32.97
N THR A 909 13.71 -104.41 -33.59
CA THR A 909 14.21 -105.32 -34.64
C THR A 909 15.52 -105.95 -34.21
N VAL A 910 15.61 -107.28 -34.28
CA VAL A 910 16.87 -108.01 -34.06
C VAL A 910 17.83 -107.70 -35.21
N THR A 911 19.03 -107.24 -34.89
CA THR A 911 20.06 -106.83 -35.87
C THR A 911 21.28 -107.74 -35.88
N GLY A 912 21.45 -108.57 -34.85
CA GLY A 912 22.57 -109.49 -34.72
C GLY A 912 22.25 -110.62 -33.76
N LEU A 913 22.81 -111.80 -34.03
CA LEU A 913 22.68 -112.99 -33.21
C LEU A 913 24.07 -113.51 -32.82
N PRO A 914 24.20 -114.18 -31.66
CA PRO A 914 25.44 -114.85 -31.26
C PRO A 914 25.89 -115.86 -32.31
N THR A 915 27.20 -116.01 -32.48
CA THR A 915 27.81 -116.96 -33.42
C THR A 915 27.86 -118.39 -32.88
N LEU A 916 27.83 -118.55 -31.56
CA LEU A 916 27.69 -119.82 -30.86
C LEU A 916 26.45 -119.80 -29.97
N GLY A 917 25.78 -120.94 -29.85
CA GLY A 917 24.51 -121.04 -29.15
C GLY A 917 23.33 -120.50 -29.97
N THR A 918 22.15 -120.50 -29.38
CA THR A 918 20.92 -120.00 -30.03
C THR A 918 20.15 -119.10 -29.09
N VAL A 919 19.71 -117.95 -29.58
CA VAL A 919 18.73 -117.11 -28.87
C VAL A 919 17.34 -117.60 -29.26
N THR A 920 16.50 -117.85 -28.27
CA THR A 920 15.12 -118.34 -28.43
C THR A 920 14.14 -117.38 -27.77
N LEU A 921 12.90 -117.39 -28.26
CA LEU A 921 11.75 -116.87 -27.53
C LEU A 921 11.45 -117.81 -26.36
N ALA A 922 10.70 -117.31 -25.36
CA ALA A 922 10.30 -118.11 -24.19
C ALA A 922 9.49 -119.39 -24.49
N ASP A 923 8.99 -119.57 -25.72
CA ASP A 923 8.33 -120.79 -26.18
C ASP A 923 9.30 -121.81 -26.85
N GLY A 924 10.59 -121.51 -26.85
CA GLY A 924 11.66 -122.31 -27.47
C GLY A 924 11.88 -122.05 -28.96
N THR A 925 11.14 -121.12 -29.58
CA THR A 925 11.33 -120.78 -31.00
C THR A 925 12.62 -120.00 -31.19
N ALA A 926 13.51 -120.46 -32.07
CA ALA A 926 14.75 -119.75 -32.38
C ALA A 926 14.47 -118.37 -33.01
N VAL A 927 15.16 -117.36 -32.50
CA VAL A 927 15.10 -115.99 -33.01
C VAL A 927 15.96 -115.88 -34.26
N THR A 928 15.46 -115.18 -35.28
CA THR A 928 16.18 -114.95 -36.55
C THR A 928 16.59 -113.48 -36.71
N ASN A 929 17.67 -113.23 -37.46
CA ASN A 929 18.07 -111.85 -37.75
C ASN A 929 16.99 -111.12 -38.58
N ASN A 930 16.79 -109.82 -38.32
CA ASN A 930 15.68 -108.98 -38.81
C ASN A 930 14.29 -109.36 -38.28
N GLN A 931 14.19 -110.22 -37.26
CA GLN A 931 12.91 -110.49 -36.61
C GLN A 931 12.46 -109.27 -35.80
N VAL A 932 11.21 -108.86 -36.00
CA VAL A 932 10.57 -107.84 -35.16
C VAL A 932 10.05 -108.51 -33.90
N LEU A 933 10.41 -107.95 -32.75
CA LEU A 933 9.98 -108.41 -31.44
C LEU A 933 8.99 -107.41 -30.83
N THR A 934 8.01 -107.91 -30.10
CA THR A 934 7.28 -107.06 -29.16
C THR A 934 8.16 -106.75 -27.95
N PRO A 935 7.92 -105.64 -27.22
CA PRO A 935 8.65 -105.35 -25.97
C PRO A 935 8.62 -106.54 -24.99
N ALA A 936 7.49 -107.24 -24.89
CA ALA A 936 7.36 -108.43 -24.05
C ALA A 936 8.20 -109.62 -24.53
N GLN A 937 8.35 -109.80 -25.85
CA GLN A 937 9.23 -110.84 -26.40
C GLN A 937 10.70 -110.50 -26.17
N LEU A 938 11.10 -109.24 -26.31
CA LEU A 938 12.48 -108.80 -26.06
C LEU A 938 12.92 -109.08 -24.62
N THR A 939 12.07 -108.77 -23.64
CA THR A 939 12.40 -108.96 -22.22
C THR A 939 12.43 -110.42 -21.78
N THR A 940 11.88 -111.33 -22.60
CA THR A 940 11.78 -112.77 -22.29
C THR A 940 12.66 -113.64 -23.18
N LEU A 941 13.56 -113.04 -23.97
CA LEU A 941 14.53 -113.79 -24.77
C LEU A 941 15.43 -114.66 -23.88
N GLN A 942 15.69 -115.85 -24.38
CA GLN A 942 16.51 -116.87 -23.74
C GLN A 942 17.70 -117.23 -24.64
N TYR A 943 18.79 -117.68 -24.03
CA TYR A 943 20.00 -118.11 -24.69
C TYR A 943 20.34 -119.54 -24.28
N ASP A 944 20.51 -120.39 -25.28
CA ASP A 944 20.98 -121.78 -25.16
C ASP A 944 22.45 -121.85 -25.57
N ALA A 945 23.31 -122.20 -24.62
CA ALA A 945 24.74 -122.36 -24.83
C ALA A 945 25.06 -123.68 -25.57
N PRO A 946 26.12 -123.73 -26.40
CA PRO A 946 26.53 -124.95 -27.07
C PRO A 946 26.97 -126.04 -26.07
N ALA A 947 26.70 -127.31 -26.38
CA ALA A 947 26.94 -128.44 -25.48
C ALA A 947 28.42 -128.82 -25.27
N ASP A 948 29.29 -128.51 -26.23
CA ASP A 948 30.73 -128.84 -26.21
C ASP A 948 31.56 -127.56 -26.49
N TYR A 949 31.59 -126.62 -25.54
CA TYR A 949 32.29 -125.35 -25.74
C TYR A 949 33.79 -125.51 -25.45
N ASN A 950 34.66 -125.09 -26.38
CA ASN A 950 36.11 -125.28 -26.25
C ASN A 950 36.79 -124.26 -25.31
N GLY A 951 36.04 -123.30 -24.76
CA GLY A 951 36.55 -122.27 -23.85
C GLY A 951 37.32 -121.13 -24.51
N ILE A 952 37.47 -121.11 -25.84
CA ILE A 952 38.29 -120.11 -26.57
C ILE A 952 37.58 -119.39 -27.72
N ASP A 953 36.49 -119.93 -28.27
CA ASP A 953 35.76 -119.29 -29.37
C ASP A 953 34.78 -118.23 -28.85
N ASP A 954 34.80 -117.02 -29.40
CA ASP A 954 33.89 -115.94 -28.97
C ASP A 954 32.41 -116.34 -29.25
N PRO A 955 31.52 -116.37 -28.24
CA PRO A 955 30.10 -116.67 -28.46
C PRO A 955 29.39 -115.64 -29.34
N GLY A 956 29.90 -114.39 -29.41
CA GLY A 956 29.27 -113.27 -30.12
C GLY A 956 28.08 -112.66 -29.37
N ASP A 957 27.58 -111.53 -29.89
CA ASP A 957 26.56 -110.72 -29.23
C ASP A 957 25.15 -110.88 -29.84
N PHE A 958 24.13 -110.68 -29.01
CA PHE A 958 22.78 -110.35 -29.48
C PHE A 958 22.64 -108.83 -29.58
N THR A 959 22.22 -108.32 -30.74
CA THR A 959 21.98 -106.88 -30.94
C THR A 959 20.59 -106.63 -31.50
N TYR A 960 20.00 -105.49 -31.13
CA TYR A 960 18.69 -105.04 -31.62
C TYR A 960 18.64 -103.52 -31.74
N SER A 961 17.73 -103.00 -32.56
CA SER A 961 17.43 -101.57 -32.70
C SER A 961 15.99 -101.28 -32.28
N VAL A 962 15.75 -100.08 -31.77
CA VAL A 962 14.41 -99.56 -31.43
C VAL A 962 14.16 -98.31 -32.26
N SER A 963 12.98 -98.22 -32.87
CA SER A 963 12.52 -97.08 -33.67
C SER A 963 11.08 -96.77 -33.28
N ASP A 964 10.74 -95.50 -33.23
CA ASP A 964 9.41 -94.91 -33.00
C ASP A 964 8.67 -94.61 -34.32
N GLY A 965 9.37 -94.40 -35.44
CA GLY A 965 8.75 -94.24 -36.76
C GLY A 965 9.70 -93.93 -37.90
#